data_AF-A0AAN8YZD9-F1
#
_entry.id   AF-A0AAN8YZD9-F1
#
_cell.length_a   1.000
_cell.length_b   1.000
_cell.length_c   1.000
_cell.angle_alpha   90.00
_cell.angle_beta   90.00
_cell.angle_gamma   90.00
#
_symmetry.space_group_name_H-M   'P 1'
#
loop_
_entity.id
_entity.type
_entity.pdbx_description
1 polymer ?
#
loop_
_entity_poly.entity_id
_entity_poly.type
_entity_poly.pdbx_seq_one_letter_code
_entity_poly.pdbx_strand_id
1 'polypeptide(L)'
;PSSALPCHVISPCPNLRPLLTYLVVFSSQPQNSRNQMNSNSVETPNPNIPNGFDYEESNSRDEEAQSEPMSWPSALSSRSHSTARENSPKISNLSRSDFSPPRSSHILNFDWKNFWSEVRSPNQQRLKRKCGRRLIKENLLIIGLVGLFFLTNWWMISRLQEIRHYPRHRFSNSNSSSSPSPRFSSVKGGELRKFEKGKRPNKGIYARLLALAAHALAEEQDKPEPKDLWMEPLAVASAWKPCADHRNWVASEGNNRYIMVSANGGLNQQRVAICNAVAVARLLNSTLVIPKFLYSSVWRDVSQFGDIYQEEHFINYLKPDIRIVKELPKELQSLDLGAIGSVVTDSDIMKEAKPSFFVKYILPILLQNRVVHFVGFANRLAFDPIPSQVQRLRCRCNFHALQFVPKIQKTGALLLRKIRQHIPREGLLDRYLVGPFGKSNTTERRKRTSKASKYLALHMRFEIDMVAHSLCEFGGGEEERRELEAYRKIHFPALTILEKANRQQSTFNIDQEKLPSPTELRSEGLCPLTPEEAVLMLTALGFNRKTHIFLAGSQIYGGKSRWAPLRSLYPNLVTKEELLSPSEIEPFLNFSSQLAALDYIACTAADAFAMTDPGSQLSSLVSGYRMYYGEGRMPTIRPNKRRLSSIFLKNLTIEWRMFQLRMRKAVRQTKRVIERPIARSIYRHPRCSQCMCYTH
;
A
#
# COMPACT_ATOMS: atom_id res chain seq x y z
N PRO A 1 47.69 42.43 -18.46
CA PRO A 1 47.11 43.79 -18.60
C PRO A 1 45.66 43.69 -19.10
N SER A 2 44.91 44.80 -19.03
CA SER A 2 43.58 45.07 -19.61
C SER A 2 43.16 44.27 -20.87
N SER A 3 41.88 43.94 -21.11
CA SER A 3 40.66 44.08 -20.29
C SER A 3 39.44 43.42 -20.99
N ALA A 4 38.39 43.13 -20.20
CA ALA A 4 36.98 42.90 -20.63
C ALA A 4 36.62 41.67 -21.51
N LEU A 5 35.54 40.98 -21.10
CA LEU A 5 34.42 40.45 -21.91
C LEU A 5 33.25 40.15 -20.92
N PRO A 6 31.97 40.05 -21.35
CA PRO A 6 30.86 40.58 -20.54
C PRO A 6 29.92 39.54 -19.90
N CYS A 7 29.03 40.04 -19.03
CA CYS A 7 27.95 39.27 -18.43
C CYS A 7 26.79 39.02 -19.43
N HIS A 8 26.24 37.81 -19.45
CA HIS A 8 24.91 37.55 -20.01
C HIS A 8 23.98 36.87 -19.00
N VAL A 9 22.93 37.61 -18.65
CA VAL A 9 21.62 37.22 -18.09
C VAL A 9 21.41 35.72 -17.78
N ILE A 10 21.32 35.38 -16.49
CA ILE A 10 20.58 34.20 -16.02
C ILE A 10 19.23 34.69 -15.49
N SER A 11 18.14 34.26 -16.12
CA SER A 11 16.78 34.56 -15.64
C SER A 11 16.42 33.68 -14.42
N PRO A 12 15.71 34.20 -13.40
CA PRO A 12 15.38 33.43 -12.21
C PRO A 12 14.27 32.42 -12.49
N CYS A 13 14.50 31.14 -12.20
CA CYS A 13 13.48 30.08 -12.23
C CYS A 13 12.63 30.07 -10.94
N PRO A 14 11.32 30.38 -10.98
CA PRO A 14 10.49 30.43 -9.78
C PRO A 14 9.63 29.16 -9.66
N ASN A 15 10.14 28.07 -9.08
CA ASN A 15 9.35 26.88 -8.77
C ASN A 15 9.90 26.01 -7.62
N LEU A 16 9.99 26.59 -6.41
CA LEU A 16 10.44 25.89 -5.19
C LEU A 16 9.31 25.16 -4.44
N ARG A 17 8.51 24.36 -5.17
CA ARG A 17 7.59 23.33 -4.64
C ARG A 17 7.61 22.13 -5.61
N PRO A 18 7.63 20.85 -5.15
CA PRO A 18 7.10 20.36 -3.87
C PRO A 18 8.01 19.36 -3.10
N LEU A 19 8.70 19.80 -2.04
CA LEU A 19 9.54 18.92 -1.20
C LEU A 19 8.77 18.21 -0.05
N LEU A 20 7.60 18.69 0.35
CA LEU A 20 6.83 18.18 1.51
C LEU A 20 6.21 16.78 1.31
N THR A 21 6.10 16.33 0.06
CA THR A 21 5.61 14.99 -0.33
C THR A 21 6.49 13.82 0.15
N TYR A 22 7.65 14.11 0.76
CA TYR A 22 8.57 13.12 1.34
C TYR A 22 8.19 12.65 2.74
N LEU A 23 7.37 13.42 3.47
CA LEU A 23 7.07 13.19 4.89
C LEU A 23 5.62 12.76 5.13
N VAL A 24 4.69 13.38 4.39
CA VAL A 24 3.29 12.97 4.38
C VAL A 24 3.08 11.93 3.26
N VAL A 25 2.19 10.96 3.48
CA VAL A 25 1.80 9.92 2.50
C VAL A 25 2.91 8.91 2.10
N PHE A 26 3.57 8.29 3.08
CA PHE A 26 3.64 6.81 3.06
C PHE A 26 2.49 6.16 3.86
N SER A 27 1.77 6.96 4.66
CA SER A 27 0.50 6.56 5.28
C SER A 27 -0.66 6.66 4.28
N SER A 28 -1.16 5.52 3.79
CA SER A 28 -2.43 5.45 3.06
C SER A 28 -3.62 5.23 4.02
N GLN A 29 -4.01 6.33 4.67
CA GLN A 29 -5.22 6.50 5.46
C GLN A 29 -5.92 7.83 5.08
N PRO A 30 -7.23 7.99 5.35
CA PRO A 30 -8.02 9.10 4.80
C PRO A 30 -7.91 10.38 5.62
N GLN A 31 -7.76 11.50 4.91
CA GLN A 31 -8.42 12.75 5.28
C GLN A 31 -9.69 12.87 4.41
N ASN A 32 -10.78 13.35 5.00
CA ASN A 32 -11.98 13.72 4.26
C ASN A 32 -11.97 15.25 4.05
N SER A 33 -11.85 15.68 2.81
CA SER A 33 -12.20 17.05 2.40
C SER A 33 -13.32 16.97 1.36
N ARG A 34 -14.51 17.44 1.74
CA ARG A 34 -15.47 17.95 0.76
C ARG A 34 -14.93 19.29 0.27
N ASN A 35 -15.03 19.56 -1.02
CA ASN A 35 -15.40 20.87 -1.53
C ASN A 35 -15.95 20.72 -2.95
N GLN A 36 -16.86 21.63 -3.32
CA GLN A 36 -17.49 21.67 -4.62
C GLN A 36 -16.55 22.26 -5.67
N MET A 37 -16.74 21.88 -6.93
CA MET A 37 -16.36 22.70 -8.08
C MET A 37 -17.61 22.89 -8.94
N ASN A 38 -17.98 24.15 -9.20
CA ASN A 38 -19.01 24.47 -10.17
C ASN A 38 -18.42 24.30 -11.57
N SER A 39 -19.13 23.60 -12.44
CA SER A 39 -18.86 23.55 -13.87
C SER A 39 -19.68 24.62 -14.58
N ASN A 40 -19.03 25.58 -15.24
CA ASN A 40 -19.64 26.38 -16.30
C ASN A 40 -18.92 26.08 -17.61
N SER A 41 -19.71 25.84 -18.66
CA SER A 41 -19.29 25.48 -20.01
C SER A 41 -19.27 26.68 -20.94
N VAL A 42 -18.39 26.64 -21.94
CA VAL A 42 -18.55 27.35 -23.22
C VAL A 42 -18.13 26.39 -24.33
N GLU A 43 -18.99 26.21 -25.34
CA GLU A 43 -18.74 25.42 -26.55
C GLU A 43 -18.69 26.33 -27.79
N THR A 44 -18.76 25.72 -28.98
CA THR A 44 -18.95 26.29 -30.33
C THR A 44 -17.66 26.70 -31.08
N PRO A 45 -17.68 26.70 -32.43
CA PRO A 45 -17.96 25.50 -33.22
C PRO A 45 -16.97 25.28 -34.40
N ASN A 46 -17.04 24.11 -35.03
CA ASN A 46 -16.33 23.79 -36.28
C ASN A 46 -17.30 23.81 -37.48
N PRO A 47 -16.84 24.21 -38.69
CA PRO A 47 -17.53 23.78 -39.91
C PRO A 47 -16.62 23.26 -41.05
N ASN A 48 -17.21 22.33 -41.81
CA ASN A 48 -16.96 21.99 -43.22
C ASN A 48 -15.92 20.92 -43.62
N ILE A 49 -16.31 20.25 -44.71
CA ILE A 49 -15.85 19.02 -45.39
C ILE A 49 -16.19 19.29 -46.89
N PRO A 50 -15.35 18.91 -47.88
CA PRO A 50 -15.79 17.84 -48.80
C PRO A 50 -14.70 16.97 -49.48
N ASN A 51 -15.04 15.70 -49.68
CA ASN A 51 -14.62 14.75 -50.74
C ASN A 51 -13.11 14.37 -50.85
N GLY A 52 -12.71 13.16 -51.26
CA GLY A 52 -13.47 11.94 -51.62
C GLY A 52 -13.17 11.43 -53.04
N PHE A 53 -12.68 10.19 -53.17
CA PHE A 53 -12.58 9.40 -54.41
C PHE A 53 -12.32 7.91 -54.12
N ASP A 54 -12.82 7.03 -54.99
CA ASP A 54 -12.63 5.56 -54.96
C ASP A 54 -11.39 5.10 -55.78
N TYR A 55 -11.03 3.80 -55.74
CA TYR A 55 -11.02 2.89 -56.92
C TYR A 55 -10.51 1.45 -56.61
N GLU A 56 -11.19 0.47 -57.23
CA GLU A 56 -10.86 -0.93 -57.61
C GLU A 56 -9.78 -1.79 -56.91
N GLU A 57 -10.28 -2.83 -56.22
CA GLU A 57 -10.22 -4.27 -56.58
C GLU A 57 -9.10 -4.83 -57.50
N SER A 58 -8.53 -5.99 -57.11
CA SER A 58 -8.09 -7.05 -58.04
C SER A 58 -7.95 -8.42 -57.33
N ASN A 59 -8.14 -9.52 -58.08
CA ASN A 59 -8.12 -10.91 -57.60
C ASN A 59 -6.85 -11.67 -57.98
N SER A 60 -6.40 -12.60 -57.14
CA SER A 60 -5.73 -13.83 -57.58
C SER A 60 -5.87 -14.95 -56.55
N ARG A 61 -6.06 -16.18 -57.04
CA ARG A 61 -6.02 -17.44 -56.27
C ARG A 61 -4.58 -18.03 -56.40
N ASP A 62 -4.20 -19.27 -56.05
CA ASP A 62 -4.87 -20.56 -55.78
C ASP A 62 -4.04 -21.38 -54.74
N GLU A 63 -4.63 -22.50 -54.27
CA GLU A 63 -3.99 -23.76 -53.78
C GLU A 63 -2.88 -23.74 -52.70
N GLU A 64 -2.57 -24.83 -51.99
CA GLU A 64 -3.30 -25.90 -51.29
C GLU A 64 -2.19 -26.77 -50.66
N ALA A 65 -2.25 -27.07 -49.35
CA ALA A 65 -1.41 -28.11 -48.73
C ALA A 65 -2.02 -28.60 -47.41
N GLN A 66 -1.97 -29.91 -47.17
CA GLN A 66 -2.62 -30.60 -46.03
C GLN A 66 -1.63 -30.98 -44.92
N SER A 67 -2.09 -31.03 -43.66
CA SER A 67 -1.66 -32.01 -42.64
C SER A 67 -2.51 -31.91 -41.35
N GLU A 68 -2.54 -32.99 -40.58
CA GLU A 68 -3.61 -33.27 -39.59
C GLU A 68 -3.36 -32.74 -38.15
N PRO A 69 -4.43 -32.54 -37.36
CA PRO A 69 -4.33 -32.23 -35.93
C PRO A 69 -4.24 -33.49 -35.04
N MET A 70 -3.23 -33.58 -34.16
CA MET A 70 -3.06 -34.75 -33.29
C MET A 70 -3.99 -34.74 -32.06
N SER A 71 -4.54 -35.91 -31.73
CA SER A 71 -5.66 -36.15 -30.82
C SER A 71 -5.41 -35.93 -29.33
N TRP A 72 -6.45 -35.49 -28.60
CA TRP A 72 -6.60 -35.73 -27.16
C TRP A 72 -7.29 -37.08 -26.90
N PRO A 73 -6.73 -38.00 -26.08
CA PRO A 73 -7.44 -39.20 -25.67
C PRO A 73 -8.47 -38.88 -24.58
N SER A 74 -9.67 -39.47 -24.70
CA SER A 74 -10.73 -39.44 -23.69
C SER A 74 -11.15 -40.85 -23.31
N ALA A 75 -11.82 -40.94 -22.15
CA ALA A 75 -12.49 -42.13 -21.60
C ALA A 75 -11.60 -43.26 -21.04
N LEU A 76 -11.91 -43.63 -19.79
CA LEU A 76 -12.32 -45.01 -19.49
C LEU A 76 -13.42 -44.96 -18.41
N SER A 77 -14.51 -45.69 -18.63
CA SER A 77 -15.66 -45.74 -17.73
C SER A 77 -15.71 -47.06 -16.96
N SER A 78 -16.35 -47.08 -15.80
CA SER A 78 -16.92 -48.29 -15.23
C SER A 78 -18.35 -48.04 -14.73
N ARG A 79 -19.23 -49.03 -14.89
CA ARG A 79 -20.66 -49.00 -14.56
C ARG A 79 -20.98 -49.93 -13.39
N SER A 80 -21.86 -49.47 -12.50
CA SER A 80 -22.88 -50.28 -11.79
C SER A 80 -23.99 -49.30 -11.40
N HIS A 81 -25.26 -49.45 -11.79
CA HIS A 81 -26.23 -50.45 -11.33
C HIS A 81 -26.40 -50.51 -9.79
N SER A 82 -27.60 -50.45 -9.21
CA SER A 82 -28.91 -49.89 -9.64
C SER A 82 -29.95 -50.17 -8.55
N THR A 83 -30.85 -49.23 -8.25
CA THR A 83 -32.23 -49.53 -7.77
C THR A 83 -33.10 -48.28 -7.85
N ALA A 84 -34.38 -48.44 -8.19
CA ALA A 84 -35.37 -47.37 -8.20
C ALA A 84 -36.37 -47.54 -7.05
N ARG A 85 -37.06 -46.46 -6.68
CA ARG A 85 -38.41 -46.52 -6.15
C ARG A 85 -39.15 -45.21 -6.39
N GLU A 86 -40.30 -45.31 -7.05
CA GLU A 86 -41.26 -44.23 -7.16
C GLU A 86 -42.03 -44.07 -5.83
N ASN A 87 -42.57 -42.88 -5.58
CA ASN A 87 -44.00 -42.73 -5.31
C ASN A 87 -44.42 -41.26 -5.28
N SER A 88 -45.65 -40.98 -5.72
CA SER A 88 -46.31 -39.67 -5.60
C SER A 88 -47.83 -39.84 -5.67
N PRO A 89 -48.56 -39.16 -4.77
CA PRO A 89 -49.79 -38.45 -5.13
C PRO A 89 -49.53 -36.93 -5.08
N LYS A 90 -50.01 -36.07 -6.00
CA LYS A 90 -51.42 -35.71 -6.30
C LYS A 90 -52.14 -35.26 -5.01
N ILE A 91 -52.60 -34.01 -4.86
CA ILE A 91 -53.74 -33.36 -5.56
C ILE A 91 -53.54 -31.83 -5.39
N SER A 92 -53.32 -31.00 -6.42
CA SER A 92 -54.31 -30.30 -7.29
C SER A 92 -55.39 -29.51 -6.50
N ASN A 93 -55.52 -28.18 -6.64
CA ASN A 93 -56.05 -27.53 -7.85
C ASN A 93 -55.71 -26.02 -8.02
N LEU A 94 -55.97 -25.58 -9.26
CA LEU A 94 -56.17 -24.26 -9.89
C LEU A 94 -56.45 -23.02 -9.00
N SER A 95 -56.25 -21.78 -9.46
CA SER A 95 -56.07 -21.25 -10.85
C SER A 95 -54.83 -20.32 -10.98
N ARG A 96 -54.16 -20.14 -12.13
CA ARG A 96 -54.60 -19.57 -13.43
C ARG A 96 -55.14 -18.12 -13.30
N SER A 97 -54.81 -17.16 -14.17
CA SER A 97 -54.22 -17.18 -15.53
C SER A 97 -53.40 -15.88 -15.79
N ASP A 98 -52.19 -15.92 -16.38
CA ASP A 98 -51.85 -15.80 -17.83
C ASP A 98 -52.02 -14.37 -18.41
N PHE A 99 -51.23 -13.80 -19.35
CA PHE A 99 -50.02 -14.19 -20.11
C PHE A 99 -49.32 -12.91 -20.70
N SER A 100 -48.19 -13.05 -21.42
CA SER A 100 -47.47 -11.98 -22.18
C SER A 100 -47.37 -12.34 -23.69
N PRO A 101 -46.76 -11.56 -24.63
CA PRO A 101 -46.27 -10.16 -24.62
C PRO A 101 -47.07 -9.26 -25.64
N PRO A 102 -46.70 -8.88 -26.90
CA PRO A 102 -45.45 -8.45 -27.56
C PRO A 102 -45.47 -7.18 -28.50
N ARG A 103 -44.28 -6.62 -28.77
CA ARG A 103 -43.77 -5.95 -30.02
C ARG A 103 -44.50 -4.76 -30.72
N SER A 104 -43.75 -3.63 -30.83
CA SER A 104 -43.35 -2.92 -32.09
C SER A 104 -43.92 -1.52 -32.48
N SER A 105 -42.99 -0.55 -32.60
CA SER A 105 -42.80 0.41 -33.74
C SER A 105 -43.01 1.95 -33.61
N HIS A 106 -42.11 2.66 -34.32
CA HIS A 106 -42.05 4.04 -34.88
C HIS A 106 -42.20 5.39 -34.10
N ILE A 107 -41.03 6.04 -33.91
CA ILE A 107 -40.60 7.44 -34.23
C ILE A 107 -41.64 8.59 -34.38
N LEU A 108 -41.47 9.71 -33.63
CA LEU A 108 -41.13 11.05 -34.18
C LEU A 108 -40.91 12.16 -33.10
N ASN A 109 -40.34 13.29 -33.52
CA ASN A 109 -39.95 14.46 -32.68
C ASN A 109 -41.10 15.48 -32.48
N PHE A 110 -40.93 16.39 -31.51
CA PHE A 110 -41.54 17.74 -31.59
C PHE A 110 -40.61 18.83 -31.02
N ASP A 111 -40.76 20.06 -31.53
CA ASP A 111 -39.76 21.15 -31.43
C ASP A 111 -40.11 22.23 -30.38
N TRP A 112 -39.09 22.93 -29.87
CA TRP A 112 -39.16 23.97 -28.83
C TRP A 112 -39.02 25.39 -29.41
N LYS A 113 -39.80 25.69 -30.47
CA LYS A 113 -39.90 27.04 -31.05
C LYS A 113 -41.34 27.39 -31.40
N ASN A 114 -42.02 28.12 -30.49
CA ASN A 114 -43.06 29.14 -30.74
C ASN A 114 -43.88 29.43 -29.47
N PHE A 115 -43.33 30.20 -28.52
CA PHE A 115 -44.14 30.74 -27.41
C PHE A 115 -43.60 32.04 -26.77
N TRP A 116 -43.38 33.09 -27.56
CA TRP A 116 -43.22 34.47 -27.05
C TRP A 116 -43.74 35.54 -28.02
N SER A 117 -45.07 35.68 -28.06
CA SER A 117 -45.84 36.80 -28.62
C SER A 117 -47.27 36.72 -28.03
N GLU A 118 -47.96 37.79 -27.64
CA GLU A 118 -47.59 39.19 -27.41
C GLU A 118 -48.59 39.85 -26.40
N VAL A 119 -48.73 41.19 -26.38
CA VAL A 119 -49.83 41.98 -25.77
C VAL A 119 -49.81 42.27 -24.25
N ARG A 120 -49.12 43.37 -23.90
CA ARG A 120 -49.51 44.52 -23.03
C ARG A 120 -50.84 44.41 -22.23
N SER A 121 -50.85 44.45 -20.88
CA SER A 121 -50.86 45.64 -19.95
C SER A 121 -52.29 46.19 -19.62
N PRO A 122 -52.52 47.16 -18.70
CA PRO A 122 -51.78 47.58 -17.47
C PRO A 122 -52.68 47.82 -16.20
N ASN A 123 -52.06 47.90 -15.00
CA ASN A 123 -52.55 48.62 -13.79
C ASN A 123 -53.86 48.14 -13.10
N GLN A 124 -54.21 48.52 -11.84
CA GLN A 124 -53.52 49.36 -10.85
C GLN A 124 -53.66 48.88 -9.37
N GLN A 125 -52.54 48.94 -8.65
CA GLN A 125 -52.34 49.11 -7.21
C GLN A 125 -53.57 49.23 -6.24
N ARG A 126 -53.92 48.18 -5.46
CA ARG A 126 -54.42 48.39 -4.06
C ARG A 126 -54.24 47.30 -2.99
N LEU A 127 -53.47 46.22 -3.22
CA LEU A 127 -53.16 45.21 -2.18
C LEU A 127 -51.73 45.27 -1.58
N LYS A 128 -50.96 46.33 -1.87
CA LYS A 128 -49.67 46.63 -1.19
C LYS A 128 -49.87 47.10 0.27
N ARG A 129 -50.50 46.30 1.14
CA ARG A 129 -50.54 46.58 2.61
C ARG A 129 -50.70 45.38 3.57
N LYS A 130 -50.54 44.12 3.12
CA LYS A 130 -50.46 42.94 4.03
C LYS A 130 -49.22 42.03 3.87
N CYS A 131 -48.55 41.99 2.71
CA CYS A 131 -47.40 41.09 2.49
C CYS A 131 -46.04 41.59 3.05
N GLY A 132 -45.98 42.79 3.64
CA GLY A 132 -44.72 43.37 4.12
C GLY A 132 -44.24 42.94 5.51
N ARG A 133 -45.08 42.25 6.32
CA ARG A 133 -44.80 41.96 7.74
C ARG A 133 -44.34 40.52 8.06
N ARG A 134 -44.24 39.62 7.07
CA ARG A 134 -43.65 38.27 7.26
C ARG A 134 -42.14 38.25 7.01
N LEU A 135 -41.70 38.70 5.82
CA LEU A 135 -40.28 38.65 5.40
C LEU A 135 -39.29 39.35 6.36
N ILE A 136 -39.75 40.34 7.13
CA ILE A 136 -38.91 41.04 8.12
C ILE A 136 -38.65 40.19 9.38
N LYS A 137 -39.63 39.38 9.82
CA LYS A 137 -39.47 38.55 11.03
C LYS A 137 -38.50 37.40 10.84
N GLU A 138 -38.52 36.76 9.68
CA GLU A 138 -37.66 35.62 9.35
C GLU A 138 -36.19 36.05 9.25
N ASN A 139 -35.90 37.18 8.59
CA ASN A 139 -34.55 37.73 8.52
C ASN A 139 -34.00 38.18 9.89
N LEU A 140 -34.82 38.81 10.73
CA LEU A 140 -34.42 39.17 12.11
C LEU A 140 -34.10 37.93 12.96
N LEU A 141 -34.83 36.82 12.78
CA LEU A 141 -34.54 35.57 13.50
C LEU A 141 -33.18 34.98 13.08
N ILE A 142 -32.86 35.00 11.79
CA ILE A 142 -31.56 34.54 11.26
C ILE A 142 -30.42 35.42 11.77
N ILE A 143 -30.57 36.74 11.74
CA ILE A 143 -29.57 37.68 12.28
C ILE A 143 -29.36 37.45 13.79
N GLY A 144 -30.43 37.22 14.55
CA GLY A 144 -30.36 36.89 15.97
C GLY A 144 -29.61 35.58 16.25
N LEU A 145 -29.86 34.53 15.47
CA LEU A 145 -29.15 33.25 15.59
C LEU A 145 -27.66 33.35 15.25
N VAL A 146 -27.30 34.13 14.22
CA VAL A 146 -25.90 34.39 13.86
C VAL A 146 -25.20 35.23 14.94
N GLY A 147 -25.87 36.27 15.47
CA GLY A 147 -25.37 37.06 16.60
C GLY A 147 -25.15 36.22 17.86
N LEU A 148 -26.07 35.32 18.19
CA LEU A 148 -25.93 34.37 19.30
C LEU A 148 -24.76 33.41 19.10
N PHE A 149 -24.57 32.88 17.88
CA PHE A 149 -23.42 32.04 17.54
C PHE A 149 -22.09 32.78 17.78
N PHE A 150 -21.96 34.04 17.36
CA PHE A 150 -20.75 34.82 17.63
C PHE A 150 -20.58 35.18 19.12
N LEU A 151 -21.64 35.54 19.83
CA LEU A 151 -21.60 35.80 21.28
C LEU A 151 -21.17 34.58 22.09
N THR A 152 -21.72 33.39 21.80
CA THR A 152 -21.32 32.14 22.48
C THR A 152 -19.86 31.76 22.20
N ASN A 153 -19.37 31.92 20.97
CA ASN A 153 -17.95 31.70 20.65
C ASN A 153 -17.04 32.73 21.33
N TRP A 154 -17.42 34.02 21.35
CA TRP A 154 -16.67 35.07 22.05
C TRP A 154 -16.59 34.80 23.56
N TRP A 155 -17.68 34.36 24.19
CA TRP A 155 -17.72 33.97 25.59
C TRP A 155 -16.87 32.73 25.88
N MET A 156 -16.94 31.71 25.02
CA MET A 156 -16.07 30.53 25.09
C MET A 156 -14.58 30.87 24.96
N ILE A 157 -14.22 31.81 24.09
CA ILE A 157 -12.83 32.23 23.85
C ILE A 157 -12.30 33.11 24.99
N SER A 158 -13.09 34.04 25.50
CA SER A 158 -12.69 34.87 26.66
C SER A 158 -12.51 34.04 27.94
N ARG A 159 -13.33 32.99 28.15
CA ARG A 159 -13.12 31.99 29.22
C ARG A 159 -11.84 31.15 29.11
N LEU A 160 -11.15 31.16 27.96
CA LEU A 160 -9.86 30.49 27.78
C LEU A 160 -8.65 31.38 28.09
N GLN A 161 -8.85 32.66 28.42
CA GLN A 161 -7.77 33.61 28.71
C GLN A 161 -7.48 33.79 30.21
N GLU A 162 -8.39 33.41 31.12
CA GLU A 162 -8.25 33.64 32.57
C GLU A 162 -7.30 32.66 33.31
N ILE A 163 -6.79 31.59 32.66
CA ILE A 163 -5.85 30.63 33.31
C ILE A 163 -4.43 30.73 32.71
N ARG A 164 -3.81 31.91 32.90
CA ARG A 164 -2.35 32.10 32.76
C ARG A 164 -1.81 33.07 33.81
N HIS A 165 -1.64 32.58 35.03
CA HIS A 165 -0.78 33.18 36.05
C HIS A 165 0.25 32.14 36.50
N TYR A 166 1.50 32.30 36.04
CA TYR A 166 2.67 31.65 36.60
C TYR A 166 3.56 32.73 37.24
N PRO A 167 4.02 32.56 38.49
CA PRO A 167 4.83 33.56 39.17
C PRO A 167 6.22 33.68 38.51
N ARG A 168 6.73 34.92 38.44
CA ARG A 168 8.13 35.18 38.10
C ARG A 168 9.05 34.67 39.20
N HIS A 169 10.07 33.88 38.85
CA HIS A 169 11.34 33.86 39.58
C HIS A 169 12.44 34.50 38.73
N ARG A 170 13.43 35.08 39.39
CA ARG A 170 14.45 35.96 38.79
C ARG A 170 15.86 35.40 39.04
N PHE A 171 16.73 35.60 38.04
CA PHE A 171 18.20 35.57 38.09
C PHE A 171 18.91 34.35 38.70
N SER A 172 19.75 33.71 37.88
CA SER A 172 21.19 33.98 37.96
C SER A 172 21.86 33.78 36.59
N ASN A 173 22.94 34.51 36.33
CA ASN A 173 23.78 34.34 35.15
C ASN A 173 25.06 33.58 35.52
N SER A 174 25.50 32.66 34.66
CA SER A 174 26.90 32.24 34.62
C SER A 174 27.30 31.89 33.18
N ASN A 175 28.17 32.73 32.60
CA ASN A 175 28.82 32.45 31.32
C ASN A 175 30.04 31.55 31.57
N SER A 176 30.19 30.49 30.77
CA SER A 176 31.51 29.93 30.48
C SER A 176 31.51 29.32 29.08
N SER A 177 32.45 29.77 28.24
CA SER A 177 32.58 29.37 26.84
C SER A 177 33.88 28.61 26.63
N SER A 178 33.81 27.39 26.10
CA SER A 178 34.97 26.74 25.51
C SER A 178 34.58 25.71 24.44
N SER A 179 35.49 25.54 23.49
CA SER A 179 35.54 24.47 22.49
C SER A 179 37.03 24.17 22.28
N PRO A 180 37.44 22.92 21.99
CA PRO A 180 37.52 22.57 20.56
C PRO A 180 37.25 21.09 20.19
N SER A 181 36.98 20.90 18.90
CA SER A 181 37.36 19.81 17.99
C SER A 181 37.57 18.36 18.51
N PRO A 182 36.82 17.36 18.00
CA PRO A 182 37.13 15.95 18.20
C PRO A 182 38.21 15.42 17.25
N ARG A 183 39.13 14.58 17.75
CA ARG A 183 39.90 13.61 16.94
C ARG A 183 39.26 12.23 17.04
N PHE A 184 39.40 11.42 15.99
CA PHE A 184 38.77 10.10 15.88
C PHE A 184 39.83 9.00 16.05
N SER A 185 39.70 8.15 17.06
CA SER A 185 40.53 6.96 17.25
C SER A 185 39.76 5.85 17.96
N SER A 186 40.07 4.59 17.65
CA SER A 186 39.38 3.41 18.15
C SER A 186 40.16 2.72 19.28
N VAL A 187 39.45 2.27 20.32
CA VAL A 187 39.99 1.37 21.36
C VAL A 187 38.96 0.29 21.68
N LYS A 188 39.42 -0.94 21.93
CA LYS A 188 38.59 -2.09 22.32
C LYS A 188 38.31 -2.08 23.84
N GLY A 189 37.15 -2.67 24.19
CA GLY A 189 36.67 -3.10 25.52
C GLY A 189 37.50 -2.82 26.80
N GLY A 190 36.84 -2.19 27.78
CA GLY A 190 37.31 -2.08 29.16
C GLY A 190 36.22 -1.58 30.12
N GLU A 191 35.83 -2.45 31.06
CA GLU A 191 35.14 -2.21 32.35
C GLU A 191 33.80 -1.43 32.47
N LEU A 192 33.08 -1.74 33.55
CA LEU A 192 31.85 -1.08 33.97
C LEU A 192 32.17 0.18 34.80
N ARG A 193 31.53 1.31 34.48
CA ARG A 193 31.23 2.35 35.46
C ARG A 193 29.72 2.56 35.58
N LYS A 194 29.20 2.42 36.81
CA LYS A 194 27.80 2.74 37.15
C LYS A 194 27.61 4.25 37.01
N PHE A 195 26.84 4.70 36.02
CA PHE A 195 26.26 6.04 36.02
C PHE A 195 24.81 6.03 36.50
N GLU A 196 24.38 7.17 37.05
CA GLU A 196 23.26 7.23 37.99
C GLU A 196 21.87 7.13 37.34
N LYS A 197 20.87 6.80 38.17
CA LYS A 197 19.48 6.54 37.74
C LYS A 197 18.70 7.82 37.42
N GLY A 198 19.03 8.47 36.31
CA GLY A 198 18.13 9.44 35.68
C GLY A 198 16.77 8.80 35.38
N LYS A 199 15.70 9.25 36.05
CA LYS A 199 14.33 8.70 35.93
C LYS A 199 13.77 8.94 34.51
N ARG A 200 13.92 7.96 33.60
CA ARG A 200 13.36 8.01 32.24
C ARG A 200 11.82 7.86 32.27
N PRO A 201 11.02 8.89 31.95
CA PRO A 201 9.57 8.88 32.23
C PRO A 201 8.80 7.79 31.47
N ASN A 202 9.13 7.56 30.19
CA ASN A 202 8.35 6.63 29.34
C ASN A 202 8.58 5.14 29.65
N LYS A 203 9.58 4.76 30.46
CA LYS A 203 9.81 3.33 30.79
C LYS A 203 8.74 2.75 31.72
N GLY A 204 8.10 3.56 32.57
CA GLY A 204 7.13 3.08 33.56
C GLY A 204 5.85 2.50 32.97
N ILE A 205 5.32 3.12 31.90
CA ILE A 205 4.05 2.72 31.28
C ILE A 205 4.15 1.31 30.69
N TYR A 206 5.14 1.09 29.83
CA TYR A 206 5.33 -0.19 29.15
C TYR A 206 5.73 -1.30 30.14
N ALA A 207 6.54 -1.00 31.16
CA ALA A 207 6.83 -1.97 32.22
C ALA A 207 5.56 -2.44 32.95
N ARG A 208 4.68 -1.51 33.36
CA ARG A 208 3.39 -1.84 33.99
C ARG A 208 2.48 -2.65 33.06
N LEU A 209 2.31 -2.21 31.81
CA LEU A 209 1.45 -2.89 30.85
C LEU A 209 1.98 -4.28 30.46
N LEU A 210 3.30 -4.46 30.33
CA LEU A 210 3.91 -5.77 30.06
C LEU A 210 3.79 -6.73 31.24
N ALA A 211 3.89 -6.25 32.48
CA ALA A 211 3.63 -7.06 33.67
C ALA A 211 2.16 -7.54 33.72
N LEU A 212 1.21 -6.65 33.45
CA LEU A 212 -0.22 -7.00 33.32
C LEU A 212 -0.47 -8.00 32.18
N ALA A 213 0.19 -7.83 31.04
CA ALA A 213 0.11 -8.77 29.92
C ALA A 213 0.73 -10.14 30.24
N ALA A 214 1.79 -10.18 31.04
CA ALA A 214 2.42 -11.42 31.51
C ALA A 214 1.48 -12.19 32.46
N HIS A 215 0.87 -11.49 33.42
CA HIS A 215 -0.12 -12.07 34.34
C HIS A 215 -1.31 -12.66 33.56
N ALA A 216 -1.89 -11.89 32.65
CA ALA A 216 -2.99 -12.35 31.81
C ALA A 216 -2.60 -13.57 30.92
N LEU A 217 -1.37 -13.64 30.41
CA LEU A 217 -0.93 -14.82 29.64
C LEU A 217 -0.75 -16.08 30.48
N ALA A 218 -0.56 -15.96 31.79
CA ALA A 218 -0.60 -17.09 32.72
C ALA A 218 -2.06 -17.49 33.05
N GLU A 219 -2.90 -16.53 33.43
CA GLU A 219 -4.33 -16.76 33.74
C GLU A 219 -5.16 -17.25 32.54
N GLU A 220 -4.77 -16.89 31.32
CA GLU A 220 -5.47 -17.24 30.09
C GLU A 220 -4.74 -18.33 29.26
N GLN A 221 -3.71 -18.98 29.82
CA GLN A 221 -2.84 -19.94 29.11
C GLN A 221 -3.58 -21.13 28.46
N ASP A 222 -4.68 -21.57 29.08
CA ASP A 222 -5.52 -22.68 28.60
C ASP A 222 -6.90 -22.24 28.07
N LYS A 223 -7.15 -20.93 28.02
CA LYS A 223 -8.38 -20.41 27.41
C LYS A 223 -8.30 -20.52 25.88
N PRO A 224 -9.39 -20.93 25.20
CA PRO A 224 -9.43 -20.99 23.74
C PRO A 224 -9.41 -19.57 23.16
N GLU A 225 -8.55 -19.36 22.17
CA GLU A 225 -8.36 -18.05 21.54
C GLU A 225 -9.61 -17.60 20.77
N PRO A 226 -9.90 -16.29 20.69
CA PRO A 226 -11.09 -15.79 19.99
C PRO A 226 -11.13 -16.23 18.52
N LYS A 227 -12.26 -16.83 18.12
CA LYS A 227 -12.48 -17.34 16.76
C LYS A 227 -12.27 -16.28 15.66
N ASP A 228 -12.50 -14.99 15.97
CA ASP A 228 -12.30 -13.88 15.04
C ASP A 228 -10.83 -13.45 14.84
N LEU A 229 -9.86 -14.09 15.52
CA LEU A 229 -8.44 -13.97 15.17
C LEU A 229 -8.04 -14.92 14.04
N TRP A 230 -8.68 -16.09 13.97
CA TRP A 230 -8.28 -17.24 13.15
C TRP A 230 -9.20 -17.58 11.97
N MET A 231 -10.25 -16.78 11.78
CA MET A 231 -11.19 -16.81 10.66
C MET A 231 -11.62 -15.36 10.35
N GLU A 232 -11.92 -15.04 9.10
CA GLU A 232 -12.56 -13.76 8.75
C GLU A 232 -14.05 -13.80 9.15
N PRO A 233 -14.53 -12.91 10.05
CA PRO A 233 -15.93 -12.95 10.51
C PRO A 233 -16.96 -12.37 9.53
N LEU A 234 -16.51 -11.68 8.47
CA LEU A 234 -17.41 -10.98 7.53
C LEU A 234 -17.65 -11.83 6.27
N ALA A 235 -18.75 -12.59 6.22
CA ALA A 235 -19.08 -13.50 5.11
C ALA A 235 -19.06 -12.82 3.72
N VAL A 236 -19.45 -11.54 3.63
CA VAL A 236 -19.37 -10.70 2.42
C VAL A 236 -17.94 -10.54 1.87
N ALA A 237 -16.90 -10.91 2.62
CA ALA A 237 -15.53 -11.00 2.12
C ALA A 237 -15.38 -12.08 1.02
N SER A 238 -16.15 -13.18 1.09
CA SER A 238 -16.07 -14.31 0.15
C SER A 238 -16.85 -14.12 -1.15
N ALA A 239 -17.70 -13.09 -1.22
CA ALA A 239 -18.37 -12.64 -2.44
C ALA A 239 -17.41 -11.93 -3.42
N TRP A 240 -16.17 -11.64 -3.02
CA TRP A 240 -15.13 -11.11 -3.91
C TRP A 240 -14.24 -12.24 -4.42
N LYS A 241 -14.14 -12.40 -5.75
CA LYS A 241 -13.30 -13.41 -6.41
C LYS A 241 -12.27 -12.76 -7.35
N PRO A 242 -11.10 -13.37 -7.59
CA PRO A 242 -10.20 -13.02 -8.69
C PRO A 242 -10.94 -12.92 -10.04
N CYS A 243 -10.64 -11.90 -10.83
CA CYS A 243 -11.00 -11.84 -12.25
C CYS A 243 -10.08 -10.89 -13.06
N ALA A 244 -8.87 -10.63 -12.56
CA ALA A 244 -7.95 -9.69 -13.21
C ALA A 244 -7.40 -10.27 -14.51
N ASP A 245 -7.19 -11.58 -14.53
CA ASP A 245 -6.74 -12.45 -15.63
C ASP A 245 -7.57 -12.30 -16.91
N HIS A 246 -8.86 -11.95 -16.80
CA HIS A 246 -9.75 -11.68 -17.93
C HIS A 246 -9.16 -10.64 -18.90
N ARG A 247 -8.83 -11.09 -20.13
CA ARG A 247 -8.39 -10.22 -21.23
C ARG A 247 -9.58 -9.72 -22.03
N ASN A 248 -9.60 -8.42 -22.35
CA ASN A 248 -10.56 -7.84 -23.28
C ASN A 248 -9.95 -6.61 -23.99
N TRP A 249 -8.85 -6.82 -24.70
CA TRP A 249 -8.21 -5.83 -25.57
C TRP A 249 -7.33 -6.52 -26.63
N VAL A 250 -6.97 -5.80 -27.69
CA VAL A 250 -5.92 -6.19 -28.65
C VAL A 250 -4.54 -6.04 -27.99
N ALA A 251 -3.57 -6.88 -28.31
CA ALA A 251 -2.21 -6.81 -27.74
C ALA A 251 -1.49 -5.46 -28.04
N SER A 252 -0.34 -5.22 -27.41
CA SER A 252 0.59 -4.14 -27.77
C SER A 252 1.81 -4.72 -28.46
N GLU A 253 1.90 -4.53 -29.78
CA GLU A 253 3.09 -4.90 -30.56
C GLU A 253 4.36 -4.10 -30.18
N GLY A 254 4.19 -3.00 -29.41
CA GLY A 254 5.29 -2.24 -28.82
C GLY A 254 5.96 -1.26 -29.79
N ASN A 255 5.22 -0.80 -30.81
CA ASN A 255 5.67 0.04 -31.92
C ASN A 255 6.42 1.31 -31.47
N ASN A 256 6.01 1.91 -30.35
CA ASN A 256 6.62 3.11 -29.79
C ASN A 256 7.87 2.77 -28.96
N ARG A 257 8.78 2.02 -29.60
CA ARG A 257 10.18 1.80 -29.22
C ARG A 257 10.34 1.25 -27.79
N TYR A 258 11.46 1.51 -27.11
CA TYR A 258 11.88 0.76 -25.91
C TYR A 258 11.81 1.56 -24.60
N ILE A 259 11.25 0.97 -23.55
CA ILE A 259 11.32 1.50 -22.19
C ILE A 259 12.24 0.61 -21.35
N MET A 260 13.28 1.21 -20.78
CA MET A 260 14.11 0.61 -19.74
C MET A 260 13.72 1.14 -18.36
N VAL A 261 13.81 0.28 -17.35
CA VAL A 261 13.55 0.65 -15.95
C VAL A 261 14.65 0.10 -15.06
N SER A 262 15.27 0.97 -14.28
CA SER A 262 16.09 0.60 -13.13
C SER A 262 15.32 0.96 -11.84
N ALA A 263 14.67 -0.04 -11.25
CA ALA A 263 13.81 0.14 -10.08
C ALA A 263 14.63 0.30 -8.78
N ASN A 264 14.15 1.12 -7.85
CA ASN A 264 14.80 1.33 -6.55
C ASN A 264 13.99 0.77 -5.35
N GLY A 265 14.60 0.87 -4.17
CA GLY A 265 14.06 0.31 -2.92
C GLY A 265 14.30 -1.20 -2.81
N GLY A 266 13.76 -1.81 -1.75
CA GLY A 266 13.82 -3.27 -1.56
C GLY A 266 12.72 -4.01 -2.34
N LEU A 267 12.77 -5.36 -2.34
CA LEU A 267 11.83 -6.27 -3.04
C LEU A 267 10.40 -5.75 -3.21
N ASN A 268 9.76 -5.34 -2.12
CA ASN A 268 8.34 -4.96 -2.06
C ASN A 268 8.06 -3.56 -2.66
N GLN A 269 9.09 -2.73 -2.85
CA GLN A 269 9.04 -1.48 -3.63
C GLN A 269 9.29 -1.77 -5.11
N GLN A 270 10.32 -2.59 -5.42
CA GLN A 270 10.64 -3.05 -6.78
C GLN A 270 9.44 -3.76 -7.44
N ARG A 271 8.73 -4.65 -6.72
CA ARG A 271 7.51 -5.33 -7.20
C ARG A 271 6.44 -4.35 -7.71
N VAL A 272 6.28 -3.22 -7.01
CA VAL A 272 5.35 -2.14 -7.39
C VAL A 272 5.89 -1.33 -8.56
N ALA A 273 7.19 -1.06 -8.62
CA ALA A 273 7.83 -0.39 -9.75
C ALA A 273 7.68 -1.18 -11.05
N ILE A 274 7.88 -2.51 -11.03
CA ILE A 274 7.66 -3.40 -12.19
C ILE A 274 6.21 -3.32 -12.68
N CYS A 275 5.23 -3.45 -11.77
CA CYS A 275 3.81 -3.38 -12.15
C CYS A 275 3.43 -2.00 -12.72
N ASN A 276 4.09 -0.93 -12.25
CA ASN A 276 3.93 0.41 -12.81
C ASN A 276 4.61 0.53 -14.18
N ALA A 277 5.79 -0.06 -14.38
CA ALA A 277 6.53 -0.07 -15.65
C ALA A 277 5.74 -0.76 -16.77
N VAL A 278 5.17 -1.94 -16.48
CA VAL A 278 4.28 -2.69 -17.39
C VAL A 278 3.07 -1.84 -17.80
N ALA A 279 2.52 -1.04 -16.88
CA ALA A 279 1.43 -0.13 -17.19
C ALA A 279 1.86 1.10 -18.02
N VAL A 280 3.04 1.68 -17.76
CA VAL A 280 3.58 2.79 -18.57
C VAL A 280 3.91 2.32 -19.99
N ALA A 281 4.55 1.16 -20.15
CA ALA A 281 4.82 0.57 -21.47
C ALA A 281 3.54 0.39 -22.29
N ARG A 282 2.45 -0.09 -21.67
CA ARG A 282 1.15 -0.18 -22.34
C ARG A 282 0.52 1.19 -22.63
N LEU A 283 0.59 2.15 -21.71
CA LEU A 283 0.06 3.51 -21.91
C LEU A 283 0.76 4.25 -23.05
N LEU A 284 2.02 3.92 -23.34
CA LEU A 284 2.81 4.51 -24.42
C LEU A 284 2.89 3.65 -25.68
N ASN A 285 2.29 2.45 -25.70
CA ASN A 285 2.41 1.42 -26.76
C ASN A 285 3.86 1.03 -27.08
N SER A 286 4.67 0.83 -26.04
CA SER A 286 6.11 0.60 -26.12
C SER A 286 6.49 -0.81 -25.69
N THR A 287 7.63 -1.29 -26.20
CA THR A 287 8.27 -2.52 -25.75
C THR A 287 8.96 -2.29 -24.41
N LEU A 288 8.71 -3.16 -23.42
CA LEU A 288 9.39 -3.12 -22.12
C LEU A 288 10.65 -3.98 -22.16
N VAL A 289 11.81 -3.42 -21.79
CA VAL A 289 13.01 -4.20 -21.45
C VAL A 289 12.85 -4.73 -20.02
N ILE A 290 13.32 -5.96 -19.71
CA ILE A 290 13.27 -6.52 -18.35
C ILE A 290 13.83 -5.49 -17.34
N PRO A 291 13.06 -5.12 -16.29
CA PRO A 291 13.50 -4.13 -15.32
C PRO A 291 14.75 -4.59 -14.55
N LYS A 292 15.77 -3.74 -14.49
CA LYS A 292 16.95 -3.93 -13.64
C LYS A 292 16.69 -3.40 -12.23
N PHE A 293 17.43 -3.87 -11.23
CA PHE A 293 17.30 -3.41 -9.85
C PHE A 293 18.54 -2.61 -9.44
N LEU A 294 18.34 -1.39 -8.93
CA LEU A 294 19.42 -0.56 -8.43
C LEU A 294 19.91 -1.06 -7.08
N TYR A 295 21.23 -1.22 -6.97
CA TYR A 295 21.91 -1.40 -5.69
C TYR A 295 21.55 -0.26 -4.73
N SER A 296 21.42 -0.58 -3.44
CA SER A 296 21.05 0.38 -2.40
C SER A 296 21.96 0.25 -1.20
N SER A 297 22.48 1.37 -0.68
CA SER A 297 23.34 1.40 0.52
C SER A 297 22.64 0.88 1.79
N VAL A 298 21.30 0.89 1.81
CA VAL A 298 20.45 0.36 2.89
C VAL A 298 20.31 -1.16 2.80
N TRP A 299 19.92 -1.68 1.62
CA TRP A 299 19.59 -3.10 1.43
C TRP A 299 20.79 -3.97 1.07
N ARG A 300 21.84 -3.37 0.50
CA ARG A 300 23.12 -3.97 0.07
C ARG A 300 23.01 -5.22 -0.80
N ASP A 301 21.91 -5.33 -1.53
CA ASP A 301 21.60 -6.45 -2.40
C ASP A 301 21.99 -6.15 -3.84
N VAL A 302 22.57 -7.14 -4.52
CA VAL A 302 22.97 -7.10 -5.93
C VAL A 302 22.01 -7.86 -6.85
N SER A 303 21.07 -8.64 -6.29
CA SER A 303 20.08 -9.44 -7.02
C SER A 303 19.38 -8.61 -8.11
N GLN A 304 19.29 -9.16 -9.31
CA GLN A 304 18.53 -8.60 -10.43
C GLN A 304 17.18 -9.32 -10.59
N PHE A 305 16.44 -9.01 -11.65
CA PHE A 305 15.11 -9.56 -11.89
C PHE A 305 15.12 -11.10 -11.90
N GLY A 306 16.02 -11.71 -12.67
CA GLY A 306 16.15 -13.16 -12.81
C GLY A 306 16.61 -13.91 -11.55
N ASP A 307 17.13 -13.23 -10.53
CA ASP A 307 17.45 -13.83 -9.23
C ASP A 307 16.21 -13.94 -8.31
N ILE A 308 15.19 -13.14 -8.60
CA ILE A 308 13.98 -13.00 -7.78
C ILE A 308 12.77 -13.63 -8.46
N TYR A 309 12.54 -13.32 -9.74
CA TYR A 309 11.34 -13.65 -10.50
C TYR A 309 11.67 -14.47 -11.77
N GLN A 310 10.75 -15.34 -12.17
CA GLN A 310 10.92 -16.17 -13.36
C GLN A 310 10.72 -15.34 -14.65
N GLU A 311 11.81 -15.00 -15.34
CA GLU A 311 11.79 -14.19 -16.57
C GLU A 311 10.88 -14.77 -17.66
N GLU A 312 11.04 -16.05 -17.99
CA GLU A 312 10.26 -16.69 -19.06
C GLU A 312 8.77 -16.71 -18.75
N HIS A 313 8.39 -16.96 -17.48
CA HIS A 313 6.98 -16.88 -17.07
C HIS A 313 6.48 -15.43 -17.16
N PHE A 314 7.27 -14.44 -16.74
CA PHE A 314 6.90 -13.03 -16.81
C PHE A 314 6.68 -12.54 -18.25
N ILE A 315 7.60 -12.87 -19.17
CA ILE A 315 7.48 -12.56 -20.61
C ILE A 315 6.26 -13.28 -21.20
N ASN A 316 6.20 -14.61 -21.09
CA ASN A 316 5.16 -15.39 -21.77
C ASN A 316 3.76 -15.12 -21.21
N TYR A 317 3.63 -14.86 -19.91
CA TYR A 317 2.35 -14.49 -19.31
C TYR A 317 1.87 -13.12 -19.79
N LEU A 318 2.76 -12.14 -19.99
CA LEU A 318 2.40 -10.77 -20.40
C LEU A 318 2.45 -10.52 -21.91
N LYS A 319 2.93 -11.47 -22.72
CA LYS A 319 2.97 -11.39 -24.20
C LYS A 319 1.64 -10.92 -24.84
N PRO A 320 0.44 -11.36 -24.41
CA PRO A 320 -0.83 -10.88 -24.99
C PRO A 320 -1.27 -9.49 -24.50
N ASP A 321 -0.43 -8.78 -23.74
CA ASP A 321 -0.73 -7.51 -23.10
C ASP A 321 0.27 -6.41 -23.46
N ILE A 322 1.57 -6.72 -23.44
CA ILE A 322 2.66 -5.89 -23.98
C ILE A 322 3.79 -6.77 -24.52
N ARG A 323 4.52 -6.26 -25.52
CA ARG A 323 5.83 -6.80 -25.91
C ARG A 323 6.86 -6.58 -24.81
N ILE A 324 7.55 -7.64 -24.41
CA ILE A 324 8.66 -7.61 -23.44
C ILE A 324 9.89 -8.27 -24.07
N VAL A 325 11.07 -7.70 -23.85
CA VAL A 325 12.37 -8.20 -24.30
C VAL A 325 13.37 -8.26 -23.14
N LYS A 326 14.35 -9.15 -23.20
CA LYS A 326 15.41 -9.24 -22.17
C LYS A 326 16.35 -8.05 -22.21
N GLU A 327 16.75 -7.64 -23.40
CA GLU A 327 17.72 -6.57 -23.65
C GLU A 327 17.24 -5.63 -24.75
N LEU A 328 17.91 -4.48 -24.90
CA LEU A 328 17.77 -3.64 -26.09
C LEU A 328 18.36 -4.34 -27.34
N PRO A 329 17.89 -4.00 -28.55
CA PRO A 329 18.62 -4.26 -29.80
C PRO A 329 20.06 -3.72 -29.73
N LYS A 330 21.02 -4.38 -30.40
CA LYS A 330 22.46 -4.07 -30.28
C LYS A 330 22.77 -2.61 -30.65
N GLU A 331 22.08 -2.10 -31.65
CA GLU A 331 22.18 -0.71 -32.16
C GLU A 331 21.75 0.36 -31.13
N LEU A 332 21.07 -0.04 -30.05
CA LEU A 332 20.68 0.83 -28.94
C LEU A 332 21.45 0.52 -27.64
N GLN A 333 22.21 -0.58 -27.57
CA GLN A 333 23.00 -0.95 -26.38
C GLN A 333 24.23 -0.06 -26.17
N SER A 334 24.79 0.51 -27.25
CA SER A 334 26.00 1.33 -27.24
C SER A 334 25.75 2.84 -27.09
N LEU A 335 24.49 3.28 -26.95
CA LEU A 335 24.15 4.69 -26.86
C LEU A 335 24.37 5.25 -25.45
N ASP A 336 25.01 6.41 -25.34
CA ASP A 336 24.98 7.21 -24.12
C ASP A 336 23.58 7.84 -23.95
N LEU A 337 22.75 7.15 -23.16
CA LEU A 337 21.38 7.58 -22.84
C LEU A 337 21.34 8.88 -22.02
N GLY A 338 22.43 9.23 -21.33
CA GLY A 338 22.57 10.50 -20.62
C GLY A 338 22.79 11.65 -21.59
N ALA A 339 23.78 11.53 -22.48
CA ALA A 339 24.15 12.56 -23.45
C ALA A 339 22.99 12.93 -24.40
N ILE A 340 22.14 11.96 -24.80
CA ILE A 340 20.98 12.22 -25.67
C ILE A 340 19.71 12.66 -24.91
N GLY A 341 19.75 12.76 -23.57
CA GLY A 341 18.56 13.12 -22.77
C GLY A 341 17.48 12.02 -22.71
N SER A 342 17.88 10.75 -22.81
CA SER A 342 17.01 9.57 -22.71
C SER A 342 16.82 9.09 -21.26
N VAL A 343 17.74 9.44 -20.35
CA VAL A 343 17.63 9.14 -18.91
C VAL A 343 16.61 10.07 -18.24
N VAL A 344 15.67 9.49 -17.50
CA VAL A 344 14.69 10.20 -16.66
C VAL A 344 14.79 9.69 -15.23
N THR A 345 15.07 10.57 -14.29
CA THR A 345 15.33 10.25 -12.89
C THR A 345 14.06 10.27 -12.02
N ASP A 346 14.19 9.84 -10.77
CA ASP A 346 13.09 9.88 -9.81
C ASP A 346 12.88 11.25 -9.15
N SER A 347 13.74 12.24 -9.45
CA SER A 347 13.47 13.67 -9.26
C SER A 347 12.47 14.21 -10.28
N ASP A 348 12.57 13.78 -11.53
CA ASP A 348 11.86 14.39 -12.67
C ASP A 348 10.38 13.98 -12.72
N ILE A 349 10.05 12.82 -12.15
CA ILE A 349 8.68 12.28 -12.10
C ILE A 349 8.11 12.44 -10.70
N MET A 350 7.09 13.28 -10.54
CA MET A 350 6.37 13.41 -9.26
C MET A 350 5.83 12.05 -8.76
N LYS A 351 5.80 11.87 -7.44
CA LYS A 351 5.26 10.67 -6.80
C LYS A 351 3.79 10.48 -7.20
N GLU A 352 3.42 9.27 -7.61
CA GLU A 352 2.07 8.97 -8.11
C GLU A 352 1.60 9.88 -9.27
N ALA A 353 2.46 10.15 -10.26
CA ALA A 353 2.11 10.95 -11.44
C ALA A 353 0.96 10.35 -12.27
N LYS A 354 0.09 11.22 -12.81
CA LYS A 354 -1.05 10.84 -13.66
C LYS A 354 -0.56 10.30 -15.03
N PRO A 355 -1.33 9.44 -15.73
CA PRO A 355 -0.99 8.97 -17.08
C PRO A 355 -0.65 10.07 -18.09
N SER A 356 -1.31 11.23 -18.00
CA SER A 356 -1.05 12.39 -18.85
C SER A 356 0.36 12.97 -18.72
N PHE A 357 1.06 12.76 -17.60
CA PHE A 357 2.47 13.11 -17.47
C PHE A 357 3.32 12.28 -18.45
N PHE A 358 3.10 10.97 -18.48
CA PHE A 358 3.86 10.06 -19.35
C PHE A 358 3.58 10.36 -20.84
N VAL A 359 2.32 10.59 -21.21
CA VAL A 359 1.97 10.95 -22.59
C VAL A 359 2.55 12.32 -22.99
N LYS A 360 2.54 13.33 -22.10
CA LYS A 360 3.01 14.69 -22.43
C LYS A 360 4.54 14.83 -22.41
N TYR A 361 5.24 14.17 -21.49
CA TYR A 361 6.66 14.42 -21.23
C TYR A 361 7.59 13.25 -21.58
N ILE A 362 7.10 12.00 -21.57
CA ILE A 362 7.94 10.82 -21.86
C ILE A 362 7.80 10.38 -23.32
N LEU A 363 6.58 10.38 -23.86
CA LEU A 363 6.34 9.95 -25.25
C LEU A 363 7.17 10.74 -26.28
N PRO A 364 7.36 12.07 -26.18
CA PRO A 364 8.22 12.81 -27.12
C PRO A 364 9.68 12.32 -27.09
N ILE A 365 10.26 12.16 -25.89
CA ILE A 365 11.64 11.65 -25.72
C ILE A 365 11.76 10.25 -26.33
N LEU A 366 10.75 9.39 -26.12
CA LEU A 366 10.75 8.02 -26.60
C LEU A 366 10.60 7.88 -28.13
N LEU A 367 9.85 8.79 -28.75
CA LEU A 367 9.74 8.88 -30.21
C LEU A 367 11.03 9.43 -30.84
N GLN A 368 11.65 10.44 -30.22
CA GLN A 368 12.89 11.07 -30.68
C GLN A 368 14.11 10.14 -30.50
N ASN A 369 14.36 9.65 -29.28
CA ASN A 369 15.59 8.94 -28.91
C ASN A 369 15.49 7.41 -29.07
N ARG A 370 14.35 6.87 -29.49
CA ARG A 370 14.03 5.42 -29.58
C ARG A 370 14.12 4.61 -28.27
N VAL A 371 14.53 5.23 -27.17
CA VAL A 371 14.55 4.63 -25.84
C VAL A 371 14.37 5.70 -24.77
N VAL A 372 13.75 5.33 -23.66
CA VAL A 372 13.78 6.08 -22.39
C VAL A 372 14.22 5.15 -21.28
N HIS A 373 15.15 5.61 -20.44
CA HIS A 373 15.60 4.87 -19.26
C HIS A 373 15.16 5.56 -17.96
N PHE A 374 14.19 4.97 -17.29
CA PHE A 374 13.77 5.42 -15.96
C PHE A 374 14.72 4.93 -14.87
N VAL A 375 15.51 5.84 -14.30
CA VAL A 375 16.47 5.55 -13.22
C VAL A 375 15.84 5.93 -11.87
N GLY A 376 15.80 4.97 -10.94
CA GLY A 376 15.16 5.18 -9.63
C GLY A 376 13.64 4.98 -9.68
N PHE A 377 13.11 4.25 -10.67
CA PHE A 377 11.67 4.14 -10.84
C PHE A 377 11.02 3.42 -9.65
N ALA A 378 10.01 4.07 -9.07
CA ALA A 378 9.40 3.69 -7.80
C ALA A 378 7.87 3.62 -7.95
N ASN A 379 7.13 4.02 -6.91
CA ASN A 379 5.70 4.29 -7.01
C ASN A 379 5.42 5.65 -7.71
N ARG A 380 5.86 5.76 -8.97
CA ARG A 380 5.84 6.99 -9.79
C ARG A 380 4.62 7.10 -10.70
N LEU A 381 3.76 6.07 -10.76
CA LEU A 381 2.48 6.08 -11.49
C LEU A 381 1.31 6.07 -10.49
N ALA A 382 0.34 6.97 -10.68
CA ALA A 382 -0.87 7.12 -9.88
C ALA A 382 -1.65 5.81 -9.67
N PHE A 383 -2.52 5.76 -8.67
CA PHE A 383 -3.57 4.73 -8.62
C PHE A 383 -4.83 5.13 -9.37
N ASP A 384 -5.21 6.40 -9.36
CA ASP A 384 -6.38 6.92 -10.08
C ASP A 384 -6.14 8.39 -10.53
N PRO A 385 -6.77 8.87 -11.62
CA PRO A 385 -7.50 8.08 -12.61
C PRO A 385 -6.53 7.33 -13.55
N ILE A 386 -6.82 6.06 -13.84
CA ILE A 386 -6.13 5.22 -14.82
C ILE A 386 -7.17 4.43 -15.63
N PRO A 387 -7.00 4.24 -16.95
CA PRO A 387 -7.91 3.42 -17.75
C PRO A 387 -8.12 2.01 -17.17
N SER A 388 -9.38 1.57 -17.10
CA SER A 388 -9.77 0.33 -16.41
C SER A 388 -8.96 -0.91 -16.82
N GLN A 389 -8.70 -1.05 -18.12
CA GLN A 389 -7.87 -2.13 -18.71
C GLN A 389 -6.40 -2.08 -18.25
N VAL A 390 -5.81 -0.88 -18.16
CA VAL A 390 -4.42 -0.67 -17.71
C VAL A 390 -4.30 -0.94 -16.21
N GLN A 391 -5.30 -0.56 -15.42
CA GLN A 391 -5.36 -0.92 -14.00
C GLN A 391 -5.51 -2.45 -13.81
N ARG A 392 -6.30 -3.12 -14.67
CA ARG A 392 -6.39 -4.59 -14.72
C ARG A 392 -5.08 -5.26 -15.13
N LEU A 393 -4.30 -4.64 -16.01
CA LEU A 393 -2.93 -5.09 -16.33
C LEU A 393 -2.00 -5.01 -15.10
N ARG A 394 -2.07 -3.94 -14.29
CA ARG A 394 -1.30 -3.86 -13.02
C ARG A 394 -1.71 -4.95 -12.03
N CYS A 395 -3.02 -5.24 -11.93
CA CYS A 395 -3.54 -6.37 -11.14
C CYS A 395 -2.93 -7.70 -11.62
N ARG A 396 -2.98 -7.98 -12.94
CA ARG A 396 -2.40 -9.20 -13.54
C ARG A 396 -0.89 -9.33 -13.32
N CYS A 397 -0.15 -8.25 -13.55
CA CYS A 397 1.30 -8.21 -13.32
C CYS A 397 1.64 -8.58 -11.87
N ASN A 398 0.95 -7.99 -10.90
CA ASN A 398 1.23 -8.24 -9.48
C ASN A 398 0.81 -9.65 -9.01
N PHE A 399 -0.36 -10.15 -9.43
CA PHE A 399 -0.92 -11.39 -8.87
C PHE A 399 -0.59 -12.65 -9.67
N HIS A 400 -0.23 -12.54 -10.96
CA HIS A 400 -0.04 -13.71 -11.85
C HIS A 400 1.32 -13.74 -12.56
N ALA A 401 1.82 -12.61 -13.07
CA ALA A 401 3.07 -12.57 -13.84
C ALA A 401 4.33 -12.66 -12.96
N LEU A 402 4.28 -12.15 -11.72
CA LEU A 402 5.43 -12.10 -10.81
C LEU A 402 5.46 -13.32 -9.86
N GLN A 403 5.91 -14.45 -10.41
CA GLN A 403 6.25 -15.68 -9.68
C GLN A 403 7.72 -15.70 -9.28
N PHE A 404 8.03 -16.12 -8.05
CA PHE A 404 9.42 -16.25 -7.57
C PHE A 404 10.18 -17.38 -8.27
N VAL A 405 11.50 -17.28 -8.36
CA VAL A 405 12.36 -18.36 -8.92
C VAL A 405 12.29 -19.67 -8.12
N PRO A 406 12.55 -20.84 -8.76
CA PRO A 406 12.49 -22.14 -8.10
C PRO A 406 13.33 -22.27 -6.83
N LYS A 407 14.49 -21.59 -6.73
CA LYS A 407 15.31 -21.50 -5.51
C LYS A 407 14.51 -20.96 -4.32
N ILE A 408 13.86 -19.81 -4.50
CA ILE A 408 13.02 -19.16 -3.48
C ILE A 408 11.76 -19.98 -3.21
N GLN A 409 11.12 -20.54 -4.24
CA GLN A 409 9.91 -21.36 -4.06
C GLN A 409 10.19 -22.65 -3.27
N LYS A 410 11.31 -23.35 -3.55
CA LYS A 410 11.72 -24.57 -2.85
C LYS A 410 12.04 -24.31 -1.37
N THR A 411 12.83 -23.29 -1.06
CA THR A 411 13.11 -22.91 0.34
C THR A 411 11.88 -22.33 1.04
N GLY A 412 11.01 -21.63 0.33
CA GLY A 412 9.71 -21.18 0.82
C GLY A 412 8.81 -22.36 1.22
N ALA A 413 8.69 -23.39 0.39
CA ALA A 413 7.93 -24.60 0.72
C ALA A 413 8.52 -25.33 1.94
N LEU A 414 9.84 -25.40 2.04
CA LEU A 414 10.53 -25.98 3.19
C LEU A 414 10.26 -25.19 4.49
N LEU A 415 10.30 -23.86 4.43
CA LEU A 415 9.96 -22.96 5.54
C LEU A 415 8.50 -23.16 5.99
N LEU A 416 7.55 -23.22 5.04
CA LEU A 416 6.13 -23.50 5.32
C LEU A 416 5.93 -24.88 5.96
N ARG A 417 6.63 -25.91 5.47
CA ARG A 417 6.60 -27.26 6.05
C ARG A 417 7.11 -27.27 7.49
N LYS A 418 8.22 -26.58 7.76
CA LYS A 418 8.82 -26.52 9.09
C LYS A 418 7.95 -25.79 10.11
N ILE A 419 7.42 -24.60 9.78
CA ILE A 419 6.56 -23.86 10.73
C ILE A 419 5.22 -24.56 10.99
N ARG A 420 4.67 -25.28 10.00
CA ARG A 420 3.49 -26.16 10.17
C ARG A 420 3.84 -27.50 10.85
N GLN A 421 4.99 -27.57 11.55
CA GLN A 421 5.42 -28.71 12.36
C GLN A 421 5.50 -30.04 11.57
N HIS A 422 5.86 -29.96 10.28
CA HIS A 422 5.90 -31.06 9.33
C HIS A 422 4.55 -31.80 9.11
N ILE A 423 3.42 -31.24 9.57
CA ILE A 423 2.09 -31.81 9.32
C ILE A 423 1.76 -31.66 7.82
N PRO A 424 1.45 -32.75 7.09
CA PRO A 424 1.06 -32.66 5.68
C PRO A 424 -0.26 -31.90 5.50
N ARG A 425 -0.17 -30.63 5.13
CA ARG A 425 -1.30 -29.75 4.79
C ARG A 425 -0.89 -28.77 3.70
N GLU A 426 -1.50 -28.90 2.53
CA GLU A 426 -1.51 -27.86 1.50
C GLU A 426 -2.33 -26.67 2.04
N GLY A 427 -1.71 -25.49 2.08
CA GLY A 427 -2.35 -24.23 2.43
C GLY A 427 -3.03 -23.61 1.21
N LEU A 428 -4.12 -22.87 1.43
CA LEU A 428 -4.97 -22.26 0.38
C LEU A 428 -4.18 -21.42 -0.64
N LEU A 429 -3.02 -20.87 -0.26
CA LEU A 429 -2.18 -20.02 -1.10
C LEU A 429 -0.89 -20.69 -1.61
N ASP A 430 -0.58 -21.91 -1.16
CA ASP A 430 0.73 -22.52 -1.38
C ASP A 430 1.01 -22.71 -2.89
N ARG A 431 0.03 -23.21 -3.65
CA ARG A 431 0.10 -23.38 -5.10
C ARG A 431 0.49 -22.08 -5.84
N TYR A 432 0.08 -20.92 -5.35
CA TYR A 432 0.38 -19.62 -5.97
C TYR A 432 1.72 -19.01 -5.49
N LEU A 433 2.16 -19.37 -4.28
CA LEU A 433 3.38 -18.83 -3.65
C LEU A 433 4.64 -19.66 -3.96
N VAL A 434 4.51 -20.99 -3.89
CA VAL A 434 5.63 -21.96 -4.00
C VAL A 434 5.43 -22.97 -5.14
N GLY A 435 4.40 -22.79 -5.98
CA GLY A 435 4.22 -23.54 -7.22
C GLY A 435 4.15 -25.07 -7.00
N PRO A 436 4.92 -25.88 -7.75
CA PRO A 436 4.90 -27.33 -7.60
C PRO A 436 5.44 -27.80 -6.25
N PHE A 437 6.33 -27.03 -5.60
CA PHE A 437 6.97 -27.40 -4.34
C PHE A 437 6.00 -27.37 -3.14
N GLY A 438 4.82 -26.75 -3.28
CA GLY A 438 3.76 -26.76 -2.26
C GLY A 438 3.02 -28.09 -2.13
N LYS A 439 3.11 -28.97 -3.14
CA LYS A 439 2.46 -30.28 -3.09
C LYS A 439 3.22 -31.23 -2.17
N SER A 440 2.51 -31.90 -1.26
CA SER A 440 3.08 -33.01 -0.52
C SER A 440 3.11 -34.26 -1.40
N ASN A 441 4.30 -34.77 -1.72
CA ASN A 441 4.47 -36.08 -2.35
C ASN A 441 4.23 -37.20 -1.31
N THR A 442 2.98 -37.36 -0.86
CA THR A 442 2.58 -38.44 0.03
C THR A 442 1.33 -39.16 -0.47
N THR A 443 1.56 -40.32 -1.09
CA THR A 443 0.60 -41.44 -1.12
C THR A 443 0.32 -42.01 0.28
N GLU A 444 1.07 -41.57 1.31
CA GLU A 444 0.83 -41.83 2.73
C GLU A 444 -0.45 -41.14 3.25
N ARG A 445 -1.61 -41.58 2.78
CA ARG A 445 -2.94 -41.19 3.27
C ARG A 445 -3.24 -41.84 4.65
N ARG A 446 -2.28 -41.79 5.58
CA ARG A 446 -2.29 -42.52 6.85
C ARG A 446 -2.74 -41.67 8.05
N LYS A 447 -4.01 -41.87 8.41
CA LYS A 447 -4.61 -41.75 9.77
C LYS A 447 -3.78 -40.99 10.84
N ARG A 448 -3.78 -39.65 10.81
CA ARG A 448 -3.60 -38.83 12.03
C ARG A 448 -4.70 -37.78 12.12
N THR A 449 -5.54 -37.91 13.14
CA THR A 449 -6.64 -36.98 13.49
C THR A 449 -6.15 -35.72 14.22
N SER A 450 -4.84 -35.46 14.19
CA SER A 450 -4.23 -34.24 14.74
C SER A 450 -4.71 -33.01 13.96
N LYS A 451 -5.54 -32.20 14.62
CA LYS A 451 -5.98 -30.88 14.15
C LYS A 451 -4.75 -30.06 13.73
N ALA A 452 -4.67 -29.72 12.44
CA ALA A 452 -3.49 -29.09 11.87
C ALA A 452 -3.10 -27.81 12.62
N SER A 453 -1.82 -27.70 12.97
CA SER A 453 -1.28 -26.56 13.70
C SER A 453 -1.45 -25.27 12.90
N LYS A 454 -1.93 -24.22 13.58
CA LYS A 454 -2.10 -22.88 13.01
C LYS A 454 -0.93 -22.00 13.44
N TYR A 455 -0.51 -21.10 12.56
CA TYR A 455 0.46 -20.07 12.93
C TYR A 455 -0.01 -18.66 12.55
N LEU A 456 0.34 -17.71 13.41
CA LEU A 456 0.23 -16.27 13.16
C LEU A 456 1.54 -15.81 12.52
N ALA A 457 1.48 -15.03 11.44
CA ALA A 457 2.65 -14.26 11.01
C ALA A 457 2.56 -12.82 11.54
N LEU A 458 3.59 -12.37 12.25
CA LEU A 458 3.77 -10.99 12.70
C LEU A 458 4.88 -10.34 11.88
N HIS A 459 4.52 -9.40 11.01
CA HIS A 459 5.49 -8.54 10.33
C HIS A 459 5.84 -7.34 11.20
N MET A 460 7.09 -7.31 11.68
CA MET A 460 7.65 -6.38 12.65
C MET A 460 8.56 -5.36 11.96
N ARG A 461 7.96 -4.40 11.24
CA ARG A 461 8.69 -3.32 10.55
C ARG A 461 9.25 -2.31 11.56
N PHE A 462 10.37 -2.66 12.18
CA PHE A 462 11.09 -1.88 13.21
C PHE A 462 12.61 -1.98 13.03
N GLU A 463 13.06 -2.14 11.79
CA GLU A 463 14.46 -2.08 11.40
C GLU A 463 14.97 -0.64 11.40
N ILE A 464 16.30 -0.46 11.52
CA ILE A 464 16.92 0.87 11.68
C ILE A 464 16.58 1.87 10.57
N ASP A 465 16.36 1.41 9.34
CA ASP A 465 15.99 2.29 8.21
C ASP A 465 14.60 2.91 8.42
N MET A 466 13.62 2.13 8.87
CA MET A 466 12.26 2.61 9.17
C MET A 466 12.25 3.46 10.44
N VAL A 467 12.96 3.04 11.48
CA VAL A 467 13.09 3.79 12.74
C VAL A 467 13.67 5.18 12.44
N ALA A 468 14.80 5.25 11.73
CA ALA A 468 15.45 6.50 11.35
C ALA A 468 14.60 7.36 10.39
N HIS A 469 14.00 6.76 9.36
CA HIS A 469 13.15 7.47 8.40
C HIS A 469 11.88 8.06 9.05
N SER A 470 11.35 7.41 10.09
CA SER A 470 10.09 7.83 10.73
C SER A 470 10.15 9.15 11.49
N LEU A 471 11.35 9.67 11.79
CA LEU A 471 11.60 10.84 12.65
C LEU A 471 11.01 10.74 14.08
N CYS A 472 10.58 9.56 14.51
CA CYS A 472 10.00 9.35 15.83
C CYS A 472 11.05 9.03 16.89
N GLU A 473 10.76 9.35 18.15
CA GLU A 473 11.52 8.90 19.31
C GLU A 473 10.86 7.66 19.92
N PHE A 474 11.66 6.68 20.36
CA PHE A 474 11.16 5.39 20.82
C PHE A 474 11.62 5.02 22.25
N GLY A 475 12.32 5.93 22.94
CA GLY A 475 12.62 5.86 24.38
C GLY A 475 14.08 5.57 24.72
N GLY A 476 14.97 5.47 23.72
CA GLY A 476 16.41 5.36 23.93
C GLY A 476 17.04 6.66 24.47
N GLY A 477 16.52 7.83 24.05
CA GLY A 477 16.99 9.15 24.49
C GLY A 477 18.09 9.73 23.60
N GLU A 478 19.02 10.49 24.18
CA GLU A 478 20.05 11.23 23.41
C GLU A 478 21.00 10.33 22.60
N GLU A 479 21.14 9.07 23.00
CA GLU A 479 21.92 8.04 22.31
C GLU A 479 21.22 7.58 21.02
N GLU A 480 19.96 7.14 21.15
CA GLU A 480 19.05 6.82 20.03
C GLU A 480 18.92 8.01 19.06
N ARG A 481 18.77 9.24 19.57
CA ARG A 481 18.68 10.43 18.72
C ARG A 481 19.95 10.67 17.90
N ARG A 482 21.13 10.54 18.50
CA ARG A 482 22.43 10.70 17.81
C ARG A 482 22.68 9.59 16.80
N GLU A 483 22.40 8.33 17.14
CA GLU A 483 22.52 7.19 16.23
C GLU A 483 21.62 7.37 15.00
N LEU A 484 20.33 7.67 15.21
CA LEU A 484 19.37 7.84 14.12
C LEU A 484 19.61 9.12 13.31
N GLU A 485 20.20 10.18 13.88
CA GLU A 485 20.69 11.34 13.11
C GLU A 485 21.93 11.00 12.26
N ALA A 486 22.86 10.18 12.78
CA ALA A 486 24.01 9.69 12.02
C ALA A 486 23.57 8.80 10.84
N TYR A 487 22.63 7.86 11.08
CA TYR A 487 22.07 7.02 10.03
C TYR A 487 21.36 7.85 8.94
N ARG A 488 20.57 8.86 9.33
CA ARG A 488 19.90 9.78 8.39
C ARG A 488 20.88 10.59 7.54
N LYS A 489 21.99 11.07 8.10
CA LYS A 489 23.03 11.81 7.34
C LYS A 489 23.60 10.98 6.18
N ILE A 490 23.72 9.66 6.35
CA ILE A 490 24.28 8.73 5.36
C ILE A 490 23.21 8.24 4.37
N HIS A 491 22.07 7.75 4.88
CA HIS A 491 21.07 7.04 4.06
C HIS A 491 19.86 7.88 3.64
N PHE A 492 19.61 9.02 4.30
CA PHE A 492 18.47 9.91 4.03
C PHE A 492 18.89 11.40 4.02
N PRO A 493 19.86 11.82 3.18
CA PRO A 493 20.41 13.18 3.21
C PRO A 493 19.34 14.26 2.97
N ALA A 494 18.39 14.04 2.07
CA ALA A 494 17.26 14.96 1.85
C ALA A 494 16.40 15.18 3.12
N LEU A 495 16.18 14.12 3.90
CA LEU A 495 15.45 14.20 5.19
C LEU A 495 16.23 15.01 6.22
N THR A 496 17.57 14.91 6.21
CA THR A 496 18.47 15.70 7.06
C THR A 496 18.45 17.18 6.66
N ILE A 497 18.36 17.50 5.36
CA ILE A 497 18.23 18.89 4.87
C ILE A 497 16.90 19.49 5.34
N LEU A 498 15.79 18.75 5.18
CA LEU A 498 14.46 19.21 5.63
C LEU A 498 14.39 19.42 7.15
N GLU A 499 14.98 18.53 7.94
CA GLU A 499 15.05 18.69 9.41
C GLU A 499 15.92 19.88 9.83
N LYS A 500 17.04 20.14 9.14
CA LYS A 500 17.88 21.33 9.36
C LYS A 500 17.14 22.62 9.02
N ALA A 501 16.50 22.69 7.85
CA ALA A 501 15.70 23.84 7.43
C ALA A 501 14.59 24.14 8.45
N ASN A 502 13.87 23.10 8.90
CA ASN A 502 12.85 23.24 9.95
C ASN A 502 13.41 23.69 11.31
N ARG A 503 14.62 23.26 11.69
CA ARG A 503 15.32 23.74 12.90
C ARG A 503 15.80 25.19 12.77
N GLN A 504 16.02 25.70 11.55
CA GLN A 504 16.39 27.10 11.30
C GLN A 504 15.15 28.00 11.15
N GLN A 505 14.05 27.51 10.58
CA GLN A 505 12.83 28.29 10.33
C GLN A 505 12.13 28.77 11.61
N SER A 506 12.48 28.26 12.80
CA SER A 506 11.99 28.80 14.07
C SER A 506 12.49 30.22 14.41
N THR A 507 13.30 30.85 13.55
CA THR A 507 13.72 32.26 13.71
C THR A 507 13.13 33.21 12.65
N PHE A 508 12.39 32.73 11.64
CA PHE A 508 11.82 33.57 10.57
C PHE A 508 10.35 33.23 10.28
N ASN A 509 9.49 34.25 10.30
CA ASN A 509 8.07 34.15 9.97
C ASN A 509 7.87 33.97 8.46
N ILE A 510 7.91 32.72 7.98
CA ILE A 510 7.62 32.35 6.58
C ILE A 510 6.68 31.14 6.58
N ASP A 511 5.59 31.23 5.81
CA ASP A 511 4.55 30.20 5.69
C ASP A 511 5.00 28.99 4.83
N GLN A 512 5.93 28.19 5.37
CA GLN A 512 6.14 26.81 4.93
C GLN A 512 5.67 25.82 5.99
N GLU A 513 5.23 24.65 5.55
CA GLU A 513 4.61 23.63 6.39
C GLU A 513 5.66 23.00 7.33
N LYS A 514 5.66 23.45 8.59
CA LYS A 514 6.60 23.01 9.63
C LYS A 514 6.58 21.49 9.79
N LEU A 515 7.76 20.88 9.88
CA LEU A 515 7.95 19.46 10.15
C LEU A 515 7.31 19.09 11.50
N PRO A 516 6.37 18.13 11.56
CA PRO A 516 5.75 17.73 12.82
C PRO A 516 6.77 17.14 13.79
N SER A 517 6.63 17.45 15.08
CA SER A 517 7.49 16.90 16.14
C SER A 517 7.31 15.38 16.28
N PRO A 518 8.28 14.67 16.89
CA PRO A 518 8.16 13.23 17.17
C PRO A 518 6.87 12.85 17.92
N THR A 519 6.41 13.74 18.80
CA THR A 519 5.15 13.59 19.56
C THR A 519 3.92 13.70 18.67
N GLU A 520 3.91 14.61 17.69
CA GLU A 520 2.82 14.79 16.72
C GLU A 520 2.79 13.65 15.69
N LEU A 521 3.96 13.28 15.15
CA LEU A 521 4.12 12.09 14.31
C LEU A 521 3.60 10.83 15.01
N ARG A 522 3.84 10.70 16.32
CA ARG A 522 3.32 9.58 17.11
C ARG A 522 1.84 9.73 17.46
N SER A 523 1.33 10.92 17.73
CA SER A 523 -0.10 11.12 18.05
C SER A 523 -1.00 10.85 16.84
N GLU A 524 -0.56 11.23 15.64
CA GLU A 524 -1.22 10.91 14.36
C GLU A 524 -0.98 9.47 13.89
N GLY A 525 -0.09 8.73 14.57
CA GLY A 525 0.20 7.33 14.28
C GLY A 525 0.99 7.13 12.98
N LEU A 526 1.91 8.04 12.65
CA LEU A 526 2.83 7.89 11.52
C LEU A 526 3.99 6.93 11.88
N CYS A 527 4.52 6.99 13.11
CA CYS A 527 5.54 6.07 13.63
C CYS A 527 5.13 4.58 13.49
N PRO A 528 6.07 3.64 13.26
CA PRO A 528 5.82 2.21 13.48
C PRO A 528 5.49 1.92 14.95
N LEU A 529 4.81 0.81 15.23
CA LEU A 529 4.70 0.29 16.60
C LEU A 529 6.03 -0.35 17.02
N THR A 530 6.41 -0.19 18.29
CA THR A 530 7.59 -0.87 18.85
C THR A 530 7.31 -2.37 19.10
N PRO A 531 8.34 -3.20 19.34
CA PRO A 531 8.16 -4.59 19.75
C PRO A 531 7.30 -4.76 21.01
N GLU A 532 7.46 -3.88 22.00
CA GLU A 532 6.64 -3.88 23.22
C GLU A 532 5.16 -3.59 22.90
N GLU A 533 4.89 -2.65 22.01
CA GLU A 533 3.53 -2.31 21.55
C GLU A 533 2.90 -3.43 20.72
N ALA A 534 3.70 -4.15 19.93
CA ALA A 534 3.26 -5.32 19.18
C ALA A 534 2.83 -6.46 20.11
N VAL A 535 3.63 -6.77 21.14
CA VAL A 535 3.30 -7.73 22.20
C VAL A 535 2.00 -7.36 22.89
N LEU A 536 1.91 -6.11 23.37
CA LEU A 536 0.72 -5.62 24.07
C LEU A 536 -0.52 -5.67 23.18
N MET A 537 -0.40 -5.41 21.87
CA MET A 537 -1.50 -5.60 20.91
C MET A 537 -1.93 -7.07 20.79
N LEU A 538 -1.01 -8.01 20.58
CA LEU A 538 -1.36 -9.43 20.42
C LEU A 538 -2.00 -10.01 21.68
N THR A 539 -1.42 -9.75 22.85
CA THR A 539 -1.95 -10.25 24.13
C THR A 539 -3.31 -9.62 24.45
N ALA A 540 -3.48 -8.33 24.16
CA ALA A 540 -4.77 -7.67 24.36
C ALA A 540 -5.85 -8.11 23.34
N LEU A 541 -5.46 -8.58 22.16
CA LEU A 541 -6.38 -9.21 21.20
C LEU A 541 -6.86 -10.58 21.69
N GLY A 542 -6.04 -11.31 22.45
CA GLY A 542 -6.38 -12.63 23.01
C GLY A 542 -5.66 -13.80 22.32
N PHE A 543 -4.50 -13.55 21.72
CA PHE A 543 -3.55 -14.64 21.44
C PHE A 543 -2.96 -15.15 22.77
N ASN A 544 -2.79 -16.46 22.92
CA ASN A 544 -2.31 -17.06 24.17
C ASN A 544 -0.83 -17.45 24.11
N ARG A 545 -0.25 -17.84 25.26
CA ARG A 545 1.19 -18.17 25.39
C ARG A 545 1.66 -19.31 24.48
N LYS A 546 0.73 -20.17 24.01
CA LYS A 546 1.01 -21.34 23.16
C LYS A 546 0.98 -21.00 21.66
N THR A 547 0.56 -19.79 21.26
CA THR A 547 0.52 -19.34 19.85
C THR A 547 1.84 -19.59 19.12
N HIS A 548 1.82 -20.31 18.00
CA HIS A 548 2.94 -20.36 17.08
C HIS A 548 3.00 -19.07 16.26
N ILE A 549 4.12 -18.33 16.35
CA ILE A 549 4.29 -17.03 15.70
C ILE A 549 5.50 -17.06 14.77
N PHE A 550 5.28 -16.82 13.47
CA PHE A 550 6.36 -16.41 12.57
C PHE A 550 6.64 -14.93 12.77
N LEU A 551 7.88 -14.58 13.13
CA LEU A 551 8.33 -13.19 13.18
C LEU A 551 9.04 -12.84 11.87
N ALA A 552 8.44 -11.94 11.09
CA ALA A 552 8.93 -11.51 9.78
C ALA A 552 9.52 -10.09 9.83
N GLY A 553 10.58 -9.87 9.06
CA GLY A 553 11.49 -8.72 9.15
C GLY A 553 12.95 -9.21 9.21
N SER A 554 13.90 -8.27 9.24
CA SER A 554 15.32 -8.60 9.42
C SER A 554 15.80 -8.26 10.83
N GLN A 555 16.51 -7.14 11.00
CA GLN A 555 17.17 -6.77 12.25
C GLN A 555 16.35 -5.72 13.01
N ILE A 556 15.62 -6.16 14.04
CA ILE A 556 14.88 -5.27 14.95
C ILE A 556 15.85 -4.29 15.63
N TYR A 557 15.59 -2.98 15.50
CA TYR A 557 16.37 -1.92 16.11
C TYR A 557 16.41 -2.05 17.65
N GLY A 558 17.58 -1.87 18.26
CA GLY A 558 17.85 -2.19 19.67
C GLY A 558 18.02 -3.68 19.98
N GLY A 559 17.92 -4.56 18.98
CA GLY A 559 18.30 -5.98 19.04
C GLY A 559 17.63 -6.79 20.15
N LYS A 560 18.40 -7.69 20.78
CA LYS A 560 17.92 -8.61 21.83
C LYS A 560 17.18 -7.89 22.96
N SER A 561 17.58 -6.67 23.33
CA SER A 561 16.94 -5.91 24.42
C SER A 561 15.47 -5.54 24.12
N ARG A 562 15.19 -5.15 22.88
CA ARG A 562 13.86 -4.81 22.37
C ARG A 562 13.04 -6.04 22.00
N TRP A 563 13.70 -7.11 21.57
CA TRP A 563 13.05 -8.38 21.22
C TRP A 563 12.67 -9.22 22.45
N ALA A 564 13.32 -9.03 23.60
CA ALA A 564 13.09 -9.85 24.80
C ALA A 564 11.62 -9.97 25.25
N PRO A 565 10.76 -8.91 25.23
CA PRO A 565 9.35 -9.04 25.61
C PRO A 565 8.53 -9.93 24.66
N LEU A 566 8.85 -9.94 23.35
CA LEU A 566 8.23 -10.85 22.38
C LEU A 566 8.53 -12.30 22.74
N ARG A 567 9.82 -12.65 22.86
CA ARG A 567 10.28 -14.02 23.12
C ARG A 567 9.90 -14.53 24.52
N SER A 568 9.87 -13.63 25.51
CA SER A 568 9.48 -13.97 26.90
C SER A 568 7.99 -14.32 27.01
N LEU A 569 7.11 -13.55 26.35
CA LEU A 569 5.66 -13.75 26.45
C LEU A 569 5.11 -14.76 25.44
N TYR A 570 5.74 -14.91 24.27
CA TYR A 570 5.43 -15.91 23.25
C TYR A 570 6.66 -16.81 22.99
N PRO A 571 6.87 -17.87 23.80
CA PRO A 571 8.01 -18.78 23.64
C PRO A 571 7.96 -19.60 22.33
N ASN A 572 6.78 -19.75 21.74
CA ASN A 572 6.54 -20.42 20.45
C ASN A 572 6.72 -19.48 19.24
N LEU A 573 7.40 -18.34 19.42
CA LEU A 573 7.81 -17.43 18.36
C LEU A 573 9.10 -17.91 17.70
N VAL A 574 9.14 -17.90 16.38
CA VAL A 574 10.26 -18.36 15.54
C VAL A 574 10.50 -17.40 14.37
N THR A 575 11.76 -17.27 13.95
CA THR A 575 12.13 -16.56 12.70
C THR A 575 12.51 -17.56 11.58
N LYS A 576 12.75 -17.07 10.35
CA LYS A 576 13.25 -17.93 9.24
C LYS A 576 14.67 -18.46 9.52
N GLU A 577 15.48 -17.68 10.22
CA GLU A 577 16.84 -18.00 10.65
C GLU A 577 16.88 -19.07 11.77
N GLU A 578 15.77 -19.25 12.49
CA GLU A 578 15.62 -20.31 13.51
C GLU A 578 14.95 -21.59 12.96
N LEU A 579 14.23 -21.48 11.84
CA LEU A 579 13.57 -22.61 11.18
C LEU A 579 14.48 -23.27 10.14
N LEU A 580 15.17 -22.50 9.33
CA LEU A 580 16.07 -23.01 8.30
C LEU A 580 17.40 -23.46 8.93
N SER A 581 17.98 -24.55 8.41
CA SER A 581 19.35 -24.92 8.81
C SER A 581 20.37 -23.90 8.25
N PRO A 582 21.61 -23.86 8.77
CA PRO A 582 22.66 -23.02 8.18
C PRO A 582 22.82 -23.24 6.67
N SER A 583 22.82 -24.48 6.20
CA SER A 583 22.94 -24.82 4.76
C SER A 583 21.68 -24.56 3.94
N GLU A 584 20.50 -24.44 4.56
CA GLU A 584 19.26 -24.06 3.86
C GLU A 584 19.12 -22.53 3.69
N ILE A 585 19.73 -21.74 4.58
CA ILE A 585 19.64 -20.26 4.57
C ILE A 585 20.89 -19.57 4.02
N GLU A 586 22.07 -20.19 4.09
CA GLU A 586 23.35 -19.66 3.57
C GLU A 586 23.24 -19.11 2.14
N PRO A 587 22.55 -19.76 1.18
CA PRO A 587 22.41 -19.25 -0.19
C PRO A 587 21.63 -17.93 -0.32
N PHE A 588 21.09 -17.40 0.78
CA PHE A 588 20.26 -16.20 0.84
C PHE A 588 20.86 -15.09 1.73
N LEU A 589 21.86 -15.37 2.57
CA LEU A 589 22.33 -14.44 3.61
C LEU A 589 22.81 -13.08 3.08
N ASN A 590 23.43 -13.07 1.90
CA ASN A 590 23.92 -11.85 1.25
C ASN A 590 22.88 -11.15 0.35
N PHE A 591 21.65 -11.69 0.26
CA PHE A 591 20.61 -11.27 -0.68
C PHE A 591 19.33 -10.89 0.06
N SER A 592 19.29 -9.67 0.61
CA SER A 592 18.21 -9.22 1.51
C SER A 592 16.82 -9.22 0.86
N SER A 593 16.72 -9.08 -0.47
CA SER A 593 15.48 -9.23 -1.24
C SER A 593 15.03 -10.68 -1.35
N GLN A 594 15.95 -11.65 -1.46
CA GLN A 594 15.61 -13.07 -1.47
C GLN A 594 15.15 -13.52 -0.07
N LEU A 595 15.80 -13.04 1.01
CA LEU A 595 15.31 -13.23 2.38
C LEU A 595 13.92 -12.59 2.60
N ALA A 596 13.69 -11.39 2.07
CA ALA A 596 12.39 -10.72 2.12
C ALA A 596 11.30 -11.45 1.31
N ALA A 597 11.67 -12.27 0.32
CA ALA A 597 10.74 -13.14 -0.41
C ALA A 597 10.30 -14.35 0.43
N LEU A 598 11.20 -14.92 1.23
CA LEU A 598 10.86 -15.96 2.21
C LEU A 598 9.91 -15.41 3.30
N ASP A 599 10.20 -14.22 3.84
CA ASP A 599 9.29 -13.51 4.76
C ASP A 599 7.93 -13.23 4.11
N TYR A 600 7.90 -12.84 2.83
CA TYR A 600 6.66 -12.62 2.08
C TYR A 600 5.83 -13.90 1.95
N ILE A 601 6.45 -15.03 1.58
CA ILE A 601 5.78 -16.33 1.46
C ILE A 601 5.19 -16.75 2.81
N ALA A 602 6.00 -16.72 3.88
CA ALA A 602 5.57 -17.12 5.22
C ALA A 602 4.47 -16.22 5.81
N CYS A 603 4.52 -14.90 5.57
CA CYS A 603 3.45 -13.97 5.95
C CYS A 603 2.16 -14.21 5.16
N THR A 604 2.28 -14.47 3.86
CA THR A 604 1.12 -14.61 2.98
C THR A 604 0.37 -15.92 3.26
N ALA A 605 1.07 -17.03 3.45
CA ALA A 605 0.49 -18.37 3.66
C ALA A 605 -0.05 -18.66 5.08
N ALA A 606 0.06 -17.72 6.03
CA ALA A 606 -0.29 -17.93 7.43
C ALA A 606 -1.81 -18.05 7.69
N ASP A 607 -2.24 -18.82 8.70
CA ASP A 607 -3.67 -18.88 9.08
C ASP A 607 -4.18 -17.50 9.54
N ALA A 608 -3.32 -16.71 10.20
CA ALA A 608 -3.56 -15.28 10.49
C ALA A 608 -2.32 -14.43 10.19
N PHE A 609 -2.51 -13.17 9.78
CA PHE A 609 -1.42 -12.21 9.55
C PHE A 609 -1.64 -10.93 10.36
N ALA A 610 -0.62 -10.47 11.06
CA ALA A 610 -0.57 -9.21 11.79
C ALA A 610 0.61 -8.35 11.31
N MET A 611 0.43 -7.03 11.34
CA MET A 611 1.46 -6.06 10.95
C MET A 611 1.65 -5.00 12.04
N THR A 612 2.88 -4.57 12.29
CA THR A 612 3.13 -3.43 13.19
C THR A 612 3.03 -2.09 12.48
N ASP A 613 3.46 -2.02 11.21
CA ASP A 613 3.27 -0.87 10.36
C ASP A 613 2.40 -1.18 9.11
N PRO A 614 1.20 -0.60 9.02
CA PRO A 614 0.41 -0.57 7.80
C PRO A 614 0.92 0.40 6.72
N GLY A 615 1.97 1.20 6.95
CA GLY A 615 2.63 1.97 5.90
C GLY A 615 3.34 1.05 4.90
N SER A 616 4.19 0.16 5.43
CA SER A 616 5.11 -0.72 4.72
C SER A 616 4.53 -1.48 3.52
N GLN A 617 5.35 -1.61 2.48
CA GLN A 617 5.00 -2.27 1.23
C GLN A 617 4.78 -3.78 1.38
N LEU A 618 5.49 -4.46 2.29
CA LEU A 618 5.24 -5.88 2.58
C LEU A 618 3.84 -6.04 3.20
N SER A 619 3.51 -5.26 4.24
CA SER A 619 2.14 -5.21 4.80
C SER A 619 1.08 -4.94 3.73
N SER A 620 1.39 -4.06 2.78
CA SER A 620 0.57 -3.73 1.62
C SER A 620 0.27 -4.98 0.76
N LEU A 621 1.32 -5.58 0.21
CA LEU A 621 1.25 -6.65 -0.79
C LEU A 621 0.76 -7.97 -0.19
N VAL A 622 1.15 -8.30 1.05
CA VAL A 622 0.64 -9.47 1.77
C VAL A 622 -0.86 -9.34 2.01
N SER A 623 -1.33 -8.17 2.46
CA SER A 623 -2.77 -7.94 2.68
C SER A 623 -3.56 -8.07 1.37
N GLY A 624 -3.05 -7.51 0.26
CA GLY A 624 -3.69 -7.63 -1.04
C GLY A 624 -3.73 -9.06 -1.55
N TYR A 625 -2.63 -9.80 -1.47
CA TYR A 625 -2.56 -11.20 -1.94
C TYR A 625 -3.47 -12.14 -1.14
N ARG A 626 -3.54 -11.96 0.19
CA ARG A 626 -4.48 -12.65 1.08
C ARG A 626 -5.94 -12.31 0.78
N MET A 627 -6.25 -11.07 0.39
CA MET A 627 -7.60 -10.69 -0.06
C MET A 627 -7.93 -11.21 -1.46
N TYR A 628 -6.95 -11.28 -2.37
CA TYR A 628 -7.13 -11.71 -3.74
C TYR A 628 -7.39 -13.22 -3.84
N TYR A 629 -6.42 -14.04 -3.43
CA TYR A 629 -6.50 -15.50 -3.56
C TYR A 629 -7.11 -16.20 -2.34
N GLY A 630 -7.14 -15.56 -1.16
CA GLY A 630 -7.57 -16.18 0.09
C GLY A 630 -9.08 -16.32 0.28
N GLU A 631 -9.88 -16.18 -0.78
CA GLU A 631 -11.35 -16.36 -0.83
C GLU A 631 -12.16 -15.63 0.25
N GLY A 632 -11.65 -14.52 0.79
CA GLY A 632 -12.26 -13.85 1.93
C GLY A 632 -12.20 -14.63 3.26
N ARG A 633 -11.43 -15.72 3.35
CA ARG A 633 -11.31 -16.60 4.53
C ARG A 633 -10.12 -16.26 5.44
N MET A 634 -9.14 -15.51 4.93
CA MET A 634 -7.81 -15.33 5.55
C MET A 634 -7.70 -14.02 6.36
N PRO A 635 -7.89 -14.05 7.70
CA PRO A 635 -7.93 -12.84 8.51
C PRO A 635 -6.61 -12.07 8.49
N THR A 636 -6.73 -10.74 8.56
CA THR A 636 -5.59 -9.82 8.59
C THR A 636 -5.81 -8.75 9.68
N ILE A 637 -4.82 -8.60 10.56
CA ILE A 637 -4.85 -7.76 11.76
C ILE A 637 -4.05 -6.49 11.48
N ARG A 638 -4.77 -5.39 11.25
CA ARG A 638 -4.21 -4.07 10.93
C ARG A 638 -4.40 -3.11 12.13
N PRO A 639 -3.33 -2.62 12.78
CA PRO A 639 -3.46 -1.63 13.85
C PRO A 639 -3.96 -0.29 13.32
N ASN A 640 -4.87 0.35 14.06
CA ASN A 640 -5.16 1.77 13.89
C ASN A 640 -4.14 2.57 14.73
N LYS A 641 -2.94 2.80 14.17
CA LYS A 641 -1.79 3.37 14.91
C LYS A 641 -2.13 4.69 15.66
N ARG A 642 -2.93 5.58 15.05
CA ARG A 642 -3.44 6.81 15.68
C ARG A 642 -4.25 6.52 16.96
N ARG A 643 -5.19 5.57 16.89
CA ARG A 643 -5.95 5.13 18.07
C ARG A 643 -5.07 4.40 19.08
N LEU A 644 -4.15 3.53 18.65
CA LEU A 644 -3.29 2.78 19.57
C LEU A 644 -2.36 3.71 20.36
N SER A 645 -1.75 4.71 19.70
CA SER A 645 -0.98 5.77 20.33
C SER A 645 -1.75 6.44 21.48
N SER A 646 -3.03 6.77 21.25
CA SER A 646 -3.89 7.34 22.30
C SER A 646 -4.20 6.38 23.46
N ILE A 647 -4.18 5.06 23.21
CA ILE A 647 -4.41 4.03 24.24
C ILE A 647 -3.13 3.83 25.08
N PHE A 648 -1.96 3.81 24.45
CA PHE A 648 -0.66 3.67 25.14
C PHE A 648 -0.28 4.91 25.96
N LEU A 649 -0.57 6.13 25.48
CA LEU A 649 -0.02 7.36 26.05
C LEU A 649 -0.96 8.14 26.97
N LYS A 650 -2.29 8.07 26.80
CA LYS A 650 -3.22 8.98 27.51
C LYS A 650 -3.74 8.49 28.87
N ASN A 651 -3.41 7.27 29.30
CA ASN A 651 -3.82 6.79 30.62
C ASN A 651 -2.78 5.82 31.19
N LEU A 652 -1.99 6.30 32.15
CA LEU A 652 -0.91 5.55 32.81
C LEU A 652 -1.44 4.43 33.73
N THR A 653 -2.62 4.63 34.31
CA THR A 653 -3.24 3.78 35.33
C THR A 653 -4.27 2.79 34.76
N ILE A 654 -4.51 2.81 33.45
CA ILE A 654 -5.50 1.95 32.76
C ILE A 654 -5.41 0.48 33.20
N GLU A 655 -6.54 -0.11 33.54
CA GLU A 655 -6.67 -1.53 33.88
C GLU A 655 -6.51 -2.43 32.65
N TRP A 656 -6.03 -3.65 32.86
CA TRP A 656 -5.85 -4.62 31.78
C TRP A 656 -7.13 -4.91 30.99
N ARG A 657 -8.27 -5.12 31.68
CA ARG A 657 -9.58 -5.36 31.05
C ARG A 657 -10.04 -4.19 30.17
N MET A 658 -9.82 -2.96 30.61
CA MET A 658 -10.12 -1.74 29.84
C MET A 658 -9.15 -1.55 28.67
N PHE A 659 -7.86 -1.89 28.84
CA PHE A 659 -6.87 -1.90 27.78
C PHE A 659 -7.22 -2.93 26.68
N GLN A 660 -7.54 -4.18 27.06
CA GLN A 660 -8.07 -5.22 26.16
C GLN A 660 -9.28 -4.71 25.36
N LEU A 661 -10.29 -4.16 26.04
CA LEU A 661 -11.51 -3.67 25.38
C LEU A 661 -11.22 -2.56 24.35
N ARG A 662 -10.36 -1.59 24.71
CA ARG A 662 -9.97 -0.48 23.82
C ARG A 662 -9.14 -0.97 22.63
N MET A 663 -8.18 -1.88 22.85
CA MET A 663 -7.36 -2.48 21.81
C MET A 663 -8.20 -3.28 20.81
N ARG A 664 -9.04 -4.21 21.30
CA ARG A 664 -9.97 -5.01 20.49
C ARG A 664 -10.90 -4.12 19.67
N LYS A 665 -11.43 -3.04 20.27
CA LYS A 665 -12.28 -2.05 19.55
C LYS A 665 -11.51 -1.27 18.47
N ALA A 666 -10.28 -0.85 18.73
CA ALA A 666 -9.46 -0.11 17.77
C ALA A 666 -9.00 -0.97 16.58
N VAL A 667 -8.70 -2.25 16.80
CA VAL A 667 -8.34 -3.19 15.73
C VAL A 667 -9.56 -3.65 14.95
N ARG A 668 -10.68 -4.01 15.60
CA ARG A 668 -11.91 -4.42 14.87
C ARG A 668 -12.44 -3.33 13.93
N GLN A 669 -12.19 -2.05 14.21
CA GLN A 669 -12.57 -0.94 13.32
C GLN A 669 -11.82 -0.89 11.97
N THR A 670 -10.67 -1.57 11.84
CA THR A 670 -9.92 -1.67 10.57
C THR A 670 -10.35 -2.88 9.74
N LYS A 671 -11.00 -3.88 10.35
CA LYS A 671 -11.68 -4.98 9.64
C LYS A 671 -12.95 -4.44 8.97
N ARG A 672 -12.84 -4.10 7.69
CA ARG A 672 -13.97 -3.69 6.84
C ARG A 672 -13.87 -4.38 5.48
N VAL A 673 -14.95 -4.99 5.04
CA VAL A 673 -15.14 -5.34 3.63
C VAL A 673 -15.75 -4.11 2.96
N ILE A 674 -14.92 -3.42 2.19
CA ILE A 674 -15.29 -2.29 1.34
C ILE A 674 -14.60 -2.46 -0.01
N GLU A 675 -15.16 -1.85 -1.05
CA GLU A 675 -14.45 -1.62 -2.30
C GLU A 675 -13.24 -0.69 -2.06
N ARG A 676 -12.26 -0.76 -2.96
CA ARG A 676 -11.06 0.09 -2.99
C ARG A 676 -11.44 1.56 -3.03
N PRO A 677 -11.10 2.37 -2.01
CA PRO A 677 -11.32 3.81 -2.08
C PRO A 677 -10.43 4.45 -3.15
N ILE A 678 -10.90 5.55 -3.74
CA ILE A 678 -10.18 6.30 -4.78
C ILE A 678 -8.78 6.71 -4.27
N ALA A 679 -7.81 6.68 -5.18
CA ALA A 679 -6.38 6.90 -4.96
C ALA A 679 -5.73 5.92 -3.96
N ARG A 680 -6.35 4.76 -3.68
CA ARG A 680 -5.75 3.70 -2.86
C ARG A 680 -5.21 2.56 -3.70
N SER A 681 -4.07 2.04 -3.25
CA SER A 681 -3.32 1.01 -3.94
C SER A 681 -4.13 -0.28 -4.14
N ILE A 682 -4.32 -0.66 -5.41
CA ILE A 682 -4.86 -1.97 -5.82
C ILE A 682 -4.09 -3.15 -5.18
N TYR A 683 -2.78 -2.98 -4.96
CA TYR A 683 -1.92 -3.99 -4.36
C TYR A 683 -2.19 -4.22 -2.86
N ARG A 684 -2.95 -3.31 -2.23
CA ARG A 684 -3.42 -3.39 -0.83
C ARG A 684 -4.91 -3.66 -0.73
N HIS A 685 -5.68 -3.10 -1.66
CA HIS A 685 -7.13 -3.12 -1.69
C HIS A 685 -7.59 -3.58 -3.08
N PRO A 686 -7.50 -4.90 -3.39
CA PRO A 686 -7.81 -5.44 -4.71
C PRO A 686 -9.32 -5.58 -5.00
N ARG A 687 -10.19 -5.31 -4.02
CA ARG A 687 -11.64 -5.31 -4.20
C ARG A 687 -12.06 -4.11 -5.04
N CYS A 688 -11.99 -4.24 -6.35
CA CYS A 688 -12.53 -3.32 -7.37
C CYS A 688 -12.54 -4.05 -8.72
N SER A 689 -13.44 -3.68 -9.64
CA SER A 689 -13.73 -4.41 -10.88
C SER A 689 -12.56 -4.60 -11.86
N GLN A 690 -11.41 -3.96 -11.62
CA GLN A 690 -10.16 -4.16 -12.37
C GLN A 690 -9.31 -5.32 -11.83
N CYS A 691 -9.45 -5.66 -10.55
CA CYS A 691 -8.70 -6.72 -9.87
C CYS A 691 -9.60 -7.92 -9.50
N MET A 692 -10.76 -7.66 -8.90
CA MET A 692 -11.66 -8.66 -8.36
C MET A 692 -13.11 -8.35 -8.74
N CYS A 693 -13.88 -9.40 -9.01
CA CYS A 693 -15.28 -9.32 -9.36
C CYS A 693 -16.13 -9.67 -8.13
N TYR A 694 -17.33 -9.07 -8.06
CA TYR A 694 -18.31 -9.35 -7.02
C TYR A 694 -19.31 -10.37 -7.54
N THR A 695 -19.39 -11.52 -6.89
CA THR A 695 -20.44 -12.52 -7.10
C THR A 695 -21.53 -12.28 -6.07
N HIS A 696 -22.75 -11.98 -6.53
CA HIS A 696 -23.92 -11.80 -5.66
C HIS A 696 -24.35 -13.10 -4.97
#